data_AF-A0A949HZV1-F1
#
_entry.id   AF-A0A949HZV1-F1
#
_cell.length_a   1.000
_cell.length_b   1.000
_cell.length_c   1.000
_cell.angle_alpha   90.00
_cell.angle_beta   90.00
_cell.angle_gamma   90.00
#
_symmetry.space_group_name_H-M   'P 1'
#
loop_
_entity.id
_entity.type
_entity.pdbx_description
1 polymer ?
#
loop_
_entity_poly.entity_id
_entity_poly.type
_entity_poly.pdbx_seq_one_letter_code
_entity_poly.pdbx_strand_id
1 'polypeptide(L)'
;VPNGFTLRVDGGVTAFGYDFASIGASVTINNGDVSISAYVSVNLGLFSVGGTVTIDLGQISPPPAPPPPPQLGSMSGGTLTLNIGPNASNRTFNGATIGAKANEAYTITVHSVNGDGSEDLWVEAPGIYTGPAEIAETQTTISGAPAGTVEYDNVTSIVAVTGTSNTTLNFSGVNVPITITSGTGTNHYIFGGGSGAVTITGGGGNDSIIGGSGNVTFTANGGSGVFIGGTAQNAIINDPGTFIVIEQGYDHYDLNGTTLKYWNGTGTVYTDSITGPATVNLETPSTPAVGGDTLSFSVESLPSDFTLTLNGNGGGTVPVSVSGTGDIELNGTTVSVNGNNITLQGATEVTLIGTGAGDHLTANNSNFYSMVNMTGQAAGDSFTVNYQGSGSYAVNVNGSGSGNTLTINGTGADNIYTINGSPVSLGSETVAYSGVQNLVLNTYNGNDTVKIEKTAAATTVNGGSGNDTFNVQNATNPVTLNLGSGTNEVYAGSGANLDTIHALLTVTGGLGGTDTINLDDSANNSALTATLTTTSLTGVFGAGGSMNYSNIGTINLMLGNGLDVVNVQGMNGTVNIALGTGPNTLNIGSNAGPIVTDPTSGMAANTGSILDRLVGVLNFTGTGNNVINVDDSGGNKPLVGALTPTSIEFANLVVINLPNVVSITIALGQAGDTFVITDTAPTAPAVVDGDGGNDTFIVLDTHSTVTINGGDGDDNFYNFGNSGVLNLNGNDGNDSFFIYASVNENTTNLDPGGSNNKIYSYRLNNSVNINGGAGNNKLYIF
;
A
#
# COMPACT_ATOMS: atom_id res chain seq x y z
N VAL A 1 -11.20 -89.06 -15.20
CA VAL A 1 -11.27 -90.53 -14.99
C VAL A 1 -9.97 -91.13 -15.51
N PRO A 2 -9.28 -92.04 -14.80
CA PRO A 2 -8.04 -92.64 -15.28
C PRO A 2 -8.24 -93.37 -16.60
N ASN A 3 -7.25 -93.33 -17.47
CA ASN A 3 -7.26 -94.06 -18.73
C ASN A 3 -7.42 -95.57 -18.49
N GLY A 4 -8.35 -96.24 -19.17
CA GLY A 4 -8.65 -97.65 -18.92
C GLY A 4 -9.74 -97.91 -17.87
N PHE A 5 -10.44 -96.88 -17.39
CA PHE A 5 -11.54 -97.06 -16.45
C PHE A 5 -12.71 -97.79 -17.10
N THR A 6 -13.06 -98.93 -16.53
CA THR A 6 -14.19 -99.76 -16.96
C THR A 6 -15.16 -99.93 -15.80
N LEU A 7 -16.38 -99.43 -15.94
CA LEU A 7 -17.47 -99.75 -15.01
C LEU A 7 -18.29 -100.88 -15.62
N ARG A 8 -18.27 -102.04 -14.98
CA ARG A 8 -18.91 -103.26 -15.46
C ARG A 8 -19.99 -103.70 -14.49
N VAL A 9 -21.19 -103.93 -15.01
CA VAL A 9 -22.32 -104.50 -14.28
C VAL A 9 -22.68 -105.84 -14.91
N ASP A 10 -22.54 -106.91 -14.15
CA ASP A 10 -22.86 -108.29 -14.56
C ASP A 10 -24.05 -108.83 -13.76
N GLY A 11 -24.97 -109.52 -14.43
CA GLY A 11 -26.07 -110.24 -13.79
C GLY A 11 -26.48 -111.48 -14.60
N GLY A 12 -26.65 -112.62 -13.92
CA GLY A 12 -27.25 -113.81 -14.51
C GLY A 12 -28.78 -113.73 -14.48
N VAL A 13 -29.43 -113.97 -15.62
CA VAL A 13 -30.90 -114.01 -15.72
C VAL A 13 -31.31 -115.34 -16.35
N THR A 14 -32.08 -116.15 -15.63
CA THR A 14 -32.73 -117.34 -16.20
C THR A 14 -34.07 -116.93 -16.81
N ALA A 15 -34.20 -117.01 -18.13
CA ALA A 15 -35.41 -116.66 -18.85
C ALA A 15 -35.66 -117.66 -19.99
N PHE A 16 -36.93 -118.03 -20.22
CA PHE A 16 -37.35 -118.92 -21.31
C PHE A 16 -36.69 -120.33 -21.31
N GLY A 17 -36.36 -120.87 -20.13
CA GLY A 17 -35.83 -122.24 -20.02
C GLY A 17 -34.36 -122.41 -20.44
N TYR A 18 -33.63 -121.30 -20.63
CA TYR A 18 -32.19 -121.29 -20.88
C TYR A 18 -31.46 -120.47 -19.82
N ASP A 19 -30.31 -120.95 -19.36
CA ASP A 19 -29.41 -120.20 -18.49
C ASP A 19 -28.48 -119.31 -19.34
N PHE A 20 -28.63 -117.99 -19.21
CA PHE A 20 -27.72 -117.03 -19.83
C PHE A 20 -26.45 -116.95 -18.99
N ALA A 21 -25.32 -117.35 -19.57
CA ALA A 21 -24.04 -117.44 -18.86
C ALA A 21 -23.44 -116.07 -18.50
N SER A 22 -23.83 -115.00 -19.21
CA SER A 22 -23.58 -113.62 -18.82
C SER A 22 -24.48 -112.65 -19.59
N ILE A 23 -25.17 -111.76 -18.86
CA ILE A 23 -25.73 -110.50 -19.39
C ILE A 23 -25.04 -109.37 -18.63
N GLY A 24 -24.45 -108.44 -19.35
CA GLY A 24 -23.80 -107.29 -18.73
C GLY A 24 -23.59 -106.15 -19.70
N ALA A 25 -23.35 -104.98 -19.12
CA ALA A 25 -22.89 -103.81 -19.85
C ALA A 25 -21.61 -103.28 -19.19
N SER A 26 -20.64 -102.91 -20.01
CA SER A 26 -19.44 -102.20 -19.60
C SER A 26 -19.41 -100.83 -20.26
N VAL A 27 -19.22 -99.80 -19.45
CA VAL A 27 -18.83 -98.48 -19.95
C VAL A 27 -17.32 -98.39 -19.84
N THR A 28 -16.65 -98.15 -20.96
CA THR A 28 -15.19 -98.05 -21.04
C THR A 28 -14.80 -96.66 -21.51
N ILE A 29 -13.89 -96.01 -20.76
CA ILE A 29 -13.30 -94.73 -21.15
C ILE A 29 -11.82 -94.95 -21.45
N ASN A 30 -11.46 -94.85 -22.74
CA ASN A 30 -10.10 -95.05 -23.23
C ASN A 30 -9.67 -93.85 -24.06
N ASN A 31 -8.61 -93.15 -23.66
CA ASN A 31 -8.08 -91.97 -24.35
C ASN A 31 -9.15 -90.93 -24.72
N GLY A 32 -10.14 -90.71 -23.86
CA GLY A 32 -11.23 -89.75 -24.11
C GLY A 32 -12.41 -90.31 -24.91
N ASP A 33 -12.31 -91.48 -25.53
CA ASP A 33 -13.47 -92.14 -26.15
C ASP A 33 -14.28 -92.88 -25.10
N VAL A 34 -15.59 -92.62 -25.09
CA VAL A 34 -16.55 -93.31 -24.23
C VAL A 34 -17.30 -94.33 -25.07
N SER A 35 -17.13 -95.60 -24.76
CA SER A 35 -17.88 -96.68 -25.40
C SER A 35 -18.73 -97.43 -24.38
N ILE A 36 -19.94 -97.80 -24.77
CA ILE A 36 -20.81 -98.69 -24.00
C ILE A 36 -20.90 -100.01 -24.77
N SER A 37 -20.42 -101.09 -24.17
CA SER A 37 -20.52 -102.43 -24.72
C SER A 37 -21.50 -103.25 -23.89
N ALA A 38 -22.60 -103.70 -24.51
CA ALA A 38 -23.52 -104.66 -23.93
C ALA A 38 -23.26 -106.04 -24.55
N TYR A 39 -23.10 -107.08 -23.72
CA TYR A 39 -22.88 -108.44 -24.20
C TYR A 39 -23.92 -109.41 -23.63
N VAL A 40 -24.28 -110.38 -24.46
CA VAL A 40 -25.12 -111.52 -24.07
C VAL A 40 -24.49 -112.81 -24.58
N SER A 41 -24.46 -113.84 -23.73
CA SER A 41 -24.02 -115.18 -24.11
C SER A 41 -24.98 -116.23 -23.57
N VAL A 42 -25.47 -117.09 -24.48
CA VAL A 42 -26.35 -118.23 -24.17
C VAL A 42 -25.55 -119.52 -24.29
N ASN A 43 -25.55 -120.34 -23.25
CA ASN A 43 -24.86 -121.63 -23.27
C ASN A 43 -25.85 -122.75 -23.64
N LEU A 44 -25.61 -123.42 -24.77
CA LEU A 44 -26.47 -124.49 -25.30
C LEU A 44 -25.84 -125.89 -25.14
N GLY A 45 -24.94 -126.03 -24.15
CA GLY A 45 -24.37 -127.31 -23.72
C GLY A 45 -23.14 -127.75 -24.54
N LEU A 46 -23.27 -127.86 -25.87
CA LEU A 46 -22.15 -128.25 -26.77
C LEU A 46 -21.47 -127.06 -27.46
N PHE A 47 -22.07 -125.87 -27.39
CA PHE A 47 -21.49 -124.60 -27.85
C PHE A 47 -22.21 -123.42 -27.18
N SER A 48 -21.56 -122.26 -27.13
CA SER A 48 -22.19 -121.00 -26.73
C SER A 48 -22.40 -120.09 -27.94
N VAL A 49 -23.51 -119.36 -27.95
CA VAL A 49 -23.78 -118.31 -28.94
C VAL A 49 -23.98 -117.02 -28.19
N GLY A 50 -23.18 -116.01 -28.52
CA GLY A 50 -23.24 -114.71 -27.88
C GLY A 50 -22.76 -113.61 -28.81
N GLY A 51 -23.21 -112.39 -28.54
CA GLY A 51 -22.84 -111.19 -29.28
C GLY A 51 -22.63 -110.03 -28.33
N THR A 52 -21.66 -109.18 -28.68
CA THR A 52 -21.45 -107.89 -28.03
C THR A 52 -21.86 -106.80 -28.99
N VAL A 53 -22.70 -105.88 -28.53
CA VAL A 53 -23.00 -104.63 -29.23
C VAL A 53 -22.26 -103.52 -28.51
N THR A 54 -21.35 -102.86 -29.23
CA THR A 54 -20.65 -101.68 -28.75
C THR A 54 -21.24 -100.45 -29.43
N ILE A 55 -21.72 -99.50 -28.62
CA ILE A 55 -22.08 -98.16 -29.05
C ILE A 55 -20.93 -97.25 -28.66
N ASP A 56 -20.30 -96.66 -29.66
CA ASP A 56 -19.33 -95.61 -29.45
C ASP A 56 -20.08 -94.28 -29.25
N LEU A 57 -19.88 -93.64 -28.09
CA LEU A 57 -20.46 -92.33 -27.78
C LEU A 57 -19.53 -91.18 -28.18
N GLY A 58 -18.32 -91.50 -28.67
CA GLY A 58 -17.33 -90.56 -29.17
C GLY A 58 -16.44 -89.93 -28.09
N GLN A 59 -15.53 -89.09 -28.57
CA GLN A 59 -14.51 -88.39 -27.78
C GLN A 59 -15.14 -87.29 -26.91
N ILE A 60 -14.95 -87.37 -25.59
CA ILE A 60 -14.97 -86.19 -24.71
C ILE A 60 -13.65 -85.45 -24.91
N SER A 61 -13.61 -84.57 -25.91
CA SER A 61 -12.52 -83.62 -26.05
C SER A 61 -12.44 -82.77 -24.78
N PRO A 62 -11.25 -82.65 -24.14
CA PRO A 62 -11.09 -81.70 -23.04
C PRO A 62 -11.54 -80.33 -23.52
N PRO A 63 -12.19 -79.51 -22.67
CA PRO A 63 -12.45 -78.12 -23.03
C PRO A 63 -11.12 -77.52 -23.51
N PRO A 64 -11.12 -76.82 -24.66
CA PRO A 64 -9.90 -76.22 -25.18
C PRO A 64 -9.22 -75.45 -24.04
N ALA A 65 -7.90 -75.64 -23.92
CA ALA A 65 -7.11 -74.90 -22.96
C ALA A 65 -7.49 -73.41 -23.08
N PRO A 66 -7.72 -72.70 -21.96
CA PRO A 66 -8.00 -71.28 -22.01
C PRO A 66 -6.96 -70.63 -22.92
N PRO A 67 -7.36 -69.78 -23.88
CA PRO A 67 -6.40 -69.10 -24.73
C PRO A 67 -5.39 -68.37 -23.82
N PRO A 68 -4.09 -68.43 -24.16
CA PRO A 68 -3.09 -67.69 -23.40
C PRO A 68 -3.48 -66.20 -23.40
N PRO A 69 -3.20 -65.51 -22.29
CA PRO A 69 -3.51 -64.10 -22.08
C PRO A 69 -2.86 -63.25 -23.18
N PRO A 70 -3.31 -62.01 -23.34
CA PRO A 70 -2.51 -61.04 -24.07
C PRO A 70 -1.22 -60.76 -23.31
N GLN A 71 -0.08 -60.76 -24.00
CA GLN A 71 1.20 -60.34 -23.43
C GLN A 71 1.19 -58.81 -23.17
N LEU A 72 0.77 -58.40 -21.97
CA LEU A 72 0.59 -56.99 -21.59
C LEU A 72 1.91 -56.23 -21.37
N GLY A 73 3.00 -56.96 -21.15
CA GLY A 73 4.37 -56.49 -21.05
C GLY A 73 5.39 -57.58 -21.39
N SER A 74 6.64 -57.18 -21.55
CA SER A 74 7.77 -58.04 -21.94
C SER A 74 8.91 -57.92 -20.93
N MET A 75 9.39 -59.05 -20.41
CA MET A 75 10.48 -59.09 -19.43
C MET A 75 11.83 -59.26 -20.10
N SER A 76 12.82 -58.43 -19.73
CA SER A 76 14.22 -58.59 -20.13
C SER A 76 15.16 -58.07 -19.04
N GLY A 77 16.03 -58.93 -18.50
CA GLY A 77 17.03 -58.53 -17.50
C GLY A 77 16.43 -57.87 -16.24
N GLY A 78 15.23 -58.27 -15.82
CA GLY A 78 14.48 -57.66 -14.70
C GLY A 78 13.68 -56.41 -15.08
N THR A 79 13.80 -55.89 -16.31
CA THR A 79 13.00 -54.76 -16.78
C THR A 79 11.68 -55.23 -17.39
N LEU A 80 10.57 -54.76 -16.86
CA LEU A 80 9.23 -54.93 -17.43
C LEU A 80 8.95 -53.80 -18.43
N THR A 81 8.93 -54.11 -19.73
CA THR A 81 8.50 -53.16 -20.76
C THR A 81 7.02 -53.33 -21.04
N LEU A 82 6.19 -52.32 -20.77
CA LEU A 82 4.77 -52.35 -21.07
C LEU A 82 4.53 -52.35 -22.58
N ASN A 83 3.70 -53.27 -23.07
CA ASN A 83 3.36 -53.41 -24.48
C ASN A 83 2.21 -52.46 -24.86
N ILE A 84 2.50 -51.17 -24.80
CA ILE A 84 1.61 -50.04 -25.14
C ILE A 84 2.22 -49.20 -26.26
N GLY A 85 1.41 -48.32 -26.87
CA GLY A 85 1.91 -47.38 -27.88
C GLY A 85 2.69 -48.08 -29.01
N PRO A 86 3.94 -47.69 -29.33
CA PRO A 86 4.76 -48.37 -30.34
C PRO A 86 5.03 -49.84 -30.04
N ASN A 87 5.01 -50.24 -28.77
CA ASN A 87 5.24 -51.63 -28.33
C ASN A 87 3.96 -52.47 -28.33
N ALA A 88 2.80 -51.88 -28.66
CA ALA A 88 1.54 -52.62 -28.74
C ALA A 88 1.58 -53.76 -29.75
N SER A 89 2.43 -53.70 -30.78
CA SER A 89 2.65 -54.81 -31.71
C SER A 89 3.15 -56.10 -31.05
N ASN A 90 3.69 -56.01 -29.83
CA ASN A 90 4.15 -57.15 -29.05
C ASN A 90 3.01 -57.83 -28.26
N ARG A 91 1.80 -57.25 -28.25
CA ARG A 91 0.63 -57.88 -27.64
C ARG A 91 0.12 -58.99 -28.56
N THR A 92 0.36 -60.24 -28.19
CA THR A 92 -0.24 -61.40 -28.86
C THR A 92 -1.34 -61.99 -28.00
N PHE A 93 -2.55 -62.14 -28.55
CA PHE A 93 -3.64 -62.87 -27.91
C PHE A 93 -4.21 -63.89 -28.89
N ASN A 94 -4.27 -65.16 -28.49
CA ASN A 94 -4.76 -66.25 -29.34
C ASN A 94 -4.14 -66.26 -30.75
N GLY A 95 -2.83 -66.02 -30.85
CA GLY A 95 -2.08 -65.99 -32.12
C GLY A 95 -2.24 -64.74 -32.98
N ALA A 96 -3.03 -63.75 -32.55
CA ALA A 96 -3.22 -62.48 -33.25
C ALA A 96 -2.52 -61.32 -32.53
N THR A 97 -1.89 -60.42 -33.29
CA THR A 97 -1.32 -59.18 -32.78
C THR A 97 -2.41 -58.14 -32.51
N ILE A 98 -2.44 -57.59 -31.30
CA ILE A 98 -3.33 -56.50 -30.90
C ILE A 98 -2.57 -55.17 -30.98
N GLY A 99 -2.68 -54.46 -32.10
CA GLY A 99 -2.06 -53.14 -32.28
C GLY A 99 -2.58 -52.07 -31.29
N ALA A 100 -1.92 -50.91 -31.28
CA ALA A 100 -2.23 -49.79 -30.38
C ALA A 100 -3.71 -49.37 -30.48
N LYS A 101 -4.34 -49.10 -29.33
CA LYS A 101 -5.70 -48.53 -29.28
C LYS A 101 -5.63 -47.02 -29.10
N ALA A 102 -6.70 -46.31 -29.48
CA ALA A 102 -6.77 -44.86 -29.30
C ALA A 102 -6.72 -44.43 -27.82
N ASN A 103 -7.33 -45.22 -26.94
CA ASN A 103 -7.26 -45.06 -25.49
C ASN A 103 -6.77 -46.38 -24.87
N GLU A 104 -5.72 -46.31 -24.07
CA GLU A 104 -5.11 -47.47 -23.40
C GLU A 104 -5.07 -47.19 -21.90
N ALA A 105 -5.51 -48.13 -21.07
CA ALA A 105 -5.52 -47.98 -19.62
C ALA A 105 -4.88 -49.22 -19.01
N TYR A 106 -3.86 -49.00 -18.17
CA TYR A 106 -3.13 -50.04 -17.46
C TYR A 106 -3.09 -49.73 -15.97
N THR A 107 -3.37 -50.73 -15.16
CA THR A 107 -3.18 -50.70 -13.70
C THR A 107 -2.09 -51.69 -13.34
N ILE A 108 -1.08 -51.24 -12.60
CA ILE A 108 0.06 -52.03 -12.17
C ILE A 108 0.07 -52.01 -10.65
N THR A 109 -0.08 -53.17 -10.02
CA THR A 109 -0.14 -53.31 -8.55
C THR A 109 0.91 -54.28 -8.07
N VAL A 110 1.58 -53.99 -6.96
CA VAL A 110 2.49 -54.95 -6.33
C VAL A 110 1.70 -56.13 -5.77
N HIS A 111 2.08 -57.32 -6.20
CA HIS A 111 1.65 -58.57 -5.59
C HIS A 111 2.53 -58.90 -4.39
N SER A 112 3.85 -58.85 -4.58
CA SER A 112 4.86 -59.37 -3.66
C SER A 112 6.16 -58.57 -3.80
N VAL A 113 6.90 -58.43 -2.70
CA VAL A 113 8.26 -57.86 -2.70
C VAL A 113 9.22 -58.95 -2.29
N ASN A 114 10.18 -59.26 -3.17
CA ASN A 114 11.18 -60.30 -2.97
C ASN A 114 12.28 -59.82 -2.00
N GLY A 115 12.98 -60.78 -1.38
CA GLY A 115 14.03 -60.48 -0.39
C GLY A 115 15.24 -59.71 -0.94
N ASP A 116 15.38 -59.59 -2.26
CA ASP A 116 16.42 -58.82 -2.94
C ASP A 116 15.95 -57.41 -3.39
N GLY A 117 14.70 -57.05 -3.08
CA GLY A 117 14.08 -55.78 -3.45
C GLY A 117 13.45 -55.74 -4.84
N SER A 118 13.47 -56.86 -5.60
CA SER A 118 12.63 -57.00 -6.79
C SER A 118 11.15 -57.18 -6.41
N GLU A 119 10.24 -56.89 -7.32
CA GLU A 119 8.80 -56.97 -7.09
C GLU A 119 8.14 -57.94 -8.07
N ASP A 120 7.16 -58.68 -7.59
CA ASP A 120 6.23 -59.41 -8.44
C ASP A 120 5.00 -58.52 -8.64
N LEU A 121 4.63 -58.27 -9.90
CA LEU A 121 3.65 -57.25 -10.28
C LEU A 121 2.44 -57.86 -10.98
N TRP A 122 1.25 -57.41 -10.62
CA TRP A 122 0.03 -57.63 -11.39
C TRP A 122 -0.22 -56.47 -12.34
N VAL A 123 -0.37 -56.78 -13.63
CA VAL A 123 -0.70 -55.80 -14.67
C VAL A 123 -2.10 -56.10 -15.22
N GLU A 124 -3.00 -55.15 -15.09
CA GLU A 124 -4.36 -55.16 -15.63
C GLU A 124 -4.46 -54.18 -16.81
N ALA A 125 -5.19 -54.56 -17.86
CA ALA A 125 -5.49 -53.64 -18.96
C ALA A 125 -6.95 -53.83 -19.44
N PRO A 126 -7.96 -53.25 -18.76
CA PRO A 126 -9.38 -53.58 -18.95
C PRO A 126 -9.90 -53.33 -20.37
N GLY A 127 -9.28 -52.40 -21.11
CA GLY A 127 -9.60 -52.14 -22.51
C GLY A 127 -9.05 -53.18 -23.49
N ILE A 128 -8.14 -54.06 -23.07
CA ILE A 128 -7.41 -55.03 -23.91
C ILE A 128 -7.70 -56.46 -23.46
N TYR A 129 -7.78 -56.69 -22.14
CA TYR A 129 -8.00 -57.98 -21.52
C TYR A 129 -9.07 -57.89 -20.45
N THR A 130 -10.05 -58.78 -20.52
CA THR A 130 -11.10 -58.96 -19.48
C THR A 130 -11.28 -60.45 -19.16
N GLY A 131 -10.25 -61.27 -19.44
CA GLY A 131 -10.29 -62.71 -19.22
C GLY A 131 -10.11 -63.08 -17.75
N PRO A 132 -10.21 -64.37 -17.40
CA PRO A 132 -9.91 -64.82 -16.03
C PRO A 132 -8.49 -64.43 -15.62
N ALA A 133 -8.25 -64.28 -14.30
CA ALA A 133 -6.91 -64.06 -13.77
C ALA A 133 -5.96 -65.13 -14.33
N GLU A 134 -4.82 -64.70 -14.86
CA GLU A 134 -3.93 -65.62 -15.55
C GLU A 134 -2.56 -65.68 -14.86
N ILE A 135 -2.05 -66.91 -14.74
CA ILE A 135 -0.92 -67.31 -13.90
C ILE A 135 0.00 -68.20 -14.76
N ALA A 136 1.23 -67.77 -15.02
CA ALA A 136 2.27 -68.59 -15.67
C ALA A 136 3.62 -68.28 -15.00
N GLU A 137 4.59 -69.18 -14.80
CA GLU A 137 4.83 -70.54 -15.27
C GLU A 137 5.53 -71.33 -14.13
N THR A 138 4.79 -71.85 -13.13
CA THR A 138 5.11 -73.03 -12.27
C THR A 138 4.28 -73.17 -10.97
N GLN A 139 3.45 -72.21 -10.56
CA GLN A 139 2.70 -72.32 -9.29
C GLN A 139 1.20 -72.66 -9.41
N THR A 140 0.70 -73.40 -8.41
CA THR A 140 -0.73 -73.64 -8.15
C THR A 140 -1.36 -72.44 -7.45
N THR A 141 -2.37 -71.83 -8.09
CA THR A 141 -3.37 -70.90 -7.54
C THR A 141 -2.88 -69.99 -6.39
N ILE A 142 -2.49 -68.76 -6.73
CA ILE A 142 -2.37 -67.69 -5.73
C ILE A 142 -3.79 -67.33 -5.28
N SER A 143 -4.08 -67.56 -4.00
CA SER A 143 -5.35 -67.14 -3.38
C SER A 143 -5.45 -65.61 -3.38
N GLY A 144 -6.31 -65.04 -4.22
CA GLY A 144 -6.61 -63.60 -4.22
C GLY A 144 -6.26 -62.83 -5.49
N ALA A 145 -5.76 -63.49 -6.55
CA ALA A 145 -5.47 -62.83 -7.82
C ALA A 145 -6.73 -62.14 -8.41
N PRO A 146 -6.67 -60.83 -8.72
CA PRO A 146 -7.79 -60.13 -9.35
C PRO A 146 -8.09 -60.68 -10.74
N ALA A 147 -9.37 -60.73 -11.13
CA ALA A 147 -9.73 -61.14 -12.49
C ALA A 147 -9.19 -60.12 -13.51
N GLY A 148 -8.65 -60.60 -14.64
CA GLY A 148 -8.16 -59.73 -15.72
C GLY A 148 -6.72 -59.23 -15.58
N THR A 149 -5.93 -59.79 -14.66
CA THR A 149 -4.50 -59.44 -14.50
C THR A 149 -3.57 -60.47 -15.13
N VAL A 150 -2.37 -60.03 -15.50
CA VAL A 150 -1.20 -60.85 -15.86
C VAL A 150 -0.08 -60.58 -14.86
N GLU A 151 0.58 -61.62 -14.36
CA GLU A 151 1.67 -61.53 -13.39
C GLU A 151 3.05 -61.48 -14.05
N TYR A 152 3.95 -60.69 -13.47
CA TYR A 152 5.35 -60.56 -13.88
C TYR A 152 6.26 -60.64 -12.66
N ASP A 153 7.13 -61.65 -12.61
CA ASP A 153 7.98 -61.93 -11.44
C ASP A 153 9.35 -61.24 -11.53
N ASN A 154 9.96 -60.94 -10.37
CA ASN A 154 11.32 -60.41 -10.24
C ASN A 154 11.58 -59.13 -11.05
N VAL A 155 10.60 -58.22 -11.07
CA VAL A 155 10.73 -56.92 -11.72
C VAL A 155 11.66 -56.03 -10.89
N THR A 156 12.63 -55.40 -11.55
CA THR A 156 13.58 -54.46 -10.94
C THR A 156 13.47 -53.05 -11.53
N SER A 157 12.76 -52.89 -12.66
CA SER A 157 12.39 -51.60 -13.23
C SER A 157 11.26 -51.74 -14.25
N ILE A 158 10.56 -50.65 -14.53
CA ILE A 158 9.46 -50.62 -15.51
C ILE A 158 9.76 -49.58 -16.60
N VAL A 159 9.50 -49.93 -17.85
CA VAL A 159 9.61 -49.03 -19.00
C VAL A 159 8.28 -48.96 -19.77
N ALA A 160 7.82 -47.76 -20.10
CA ALA A 160 6.60 -47.55 -20.87
C ALA A 160 6.79 -46.49 -21.98
N VAL A 161 6.21 -46.72 -23.16
CA VAL A 161 6.26 -45.77 -24.29
C VAL A 161 4.86 -45.61 -24.88
N THR A 162 4.22 -44.45 -24.70
CA THR A 162 2.78 -44.28 -25.01
C THR A 162 2.49 -43.97 -26.48
N GLY A 163 3.43 -43.33 -27.19
CA GLY A 163 3.24 -42.96 -28.60
C GLY A 163 2.07 -41.98 -28.82
N THR A 164 1.22 -42.23 -29.81
CA THR A 164 0.11 -41.31 -30.15
C THR A 164 -1.19 -41.59 -29.39
N SER A 165 -1.24 -42.66 -28.59
CA SER A 165 -2.44 -43.08 -27.85
C SER A 165 -2.65 -42.22 -26.61
N ASN A 166 -3.90 -41.96 -26.23
CA ASN A 166 -4.20 -41.45 -24.90
C ASN A 166 -4.02 -42.59 -23.90
N THR A 167 -3.07 -42.46 -22.96
CA THR A 167 -2.71 -43.56 -22.09
C THR A 167 -2.90 -43.22 -20.62
N THR A 168 -3.63 -44.04 -19.88
CA THR A 168 -3.69 -44.01 -18.42
C THR A 168 -2.79 -45.11 -17.85
N LEU A 169 -1.79 -44.75 -17.06
CA LEU A 169 -0.97 -45.69 -16.28
C LEU A 169 -1.18 -45.41 -14.80
N ASN A 170 -1.70 -46.40 -14.08
CA ASN A 170 -1.93 -46.33 -12.65
C ASN A 170 -1.02 -47.33 -11.92
N PHE A 171 -0.05 -46.84 -11.16
CA PHE A 171 0.87 -47.65 -10.37
C PHE A 171 0.43 -47.63 -8.90
N SER A 172 0.33 -48.78 -8.24
CA SER A 172 -0.10 -48.87 -6.85
C SER A 172 0.84 -49.77 -6.05
N GLY A 173 1.60 -49.21 -5.11
CA GLY A 173 2.53 -49.96 -4.26
C GLY A 173 3.93 -50.19 -4.83
N VAL A 174 4.20 -49.75 -6.07
CA VAL A 174 5.33 -50.20 -6.93
C VAL A 174 6.66 -49.47 -6.64
N ASN A 175 7.58 -50.07 -5.90
CA ASN A 175 8.80 -49.40 -5.40
C ASN A 175 9.99 -49.47 -6.35
N VAL A 176 9.89 -50.22 -7.44
CA VAL A 176 10.95 -50.27 -8.46
C VAL A 176 11.00 -48.98 -9.30
N PRO A 177 12.16 -48.58 -9.85
CA PRO A 177 12.26 -47.42 -10.74
C PRO A 177 11.37 -47.54 -11.98
N ILE A 178 10.71 -46.43 -12.37
CA ILE A 178 9.79 -46.37 -13.50
C ILE A 178 10.30 -45.33 -14.51
N THR A 179 10.42 -45.71 -15.78
CA THR A 179 10.77 -44.81 -16.88
C THR A 179 9.66 -44.77 -17.92
N ILE A 180 9.14 -43.59 -18.23
CA ILE A 180 8.07 -43.38 -19.20
C ILE A 180 8.55 -42.42 -20.28
N THR A 181 8.33 -42.78 -21.54
CA THR A 181 8.43 -41.86 -22.68
C THR A 181 7.02 -41.59 -23.20
N SER A 182 6.46 -40.42 -22.87
CA SER A 182 5.20 -39.98 -23.44
C SER A 182 5.38 -39.67 -24.92
N GLY A 183 4.39 -40.00 -25.75
CA GLY A 183 4.25 -39.35 -27.06
C GLY A 183 3.21 -38.22 -27.03
N THR A 184 2.51 -38.01 -28.15
CA THR A 184 1.63 -36.85 -28.36
C THR A 184 0.20 -37.03 -27.85
N GLY A 185 -0.15 -38.21 -27.32
CA GLY A 185 -1.48 -38.46 -26.74
C GLY A 185 -1.72 -37.65 -25.46
N THR A 186 -2.98 -37.56 -25.02
CA THR A 186 -3.34 -37.03 -23.69
C THR A 186 -3.16 -38.14 -22.66
N ASN A 187 -2.08 -38.12 -21.89
CA ASN A 187 -1.74 -39.20 -20.97
C ASN A 187 -2.07 -38.85 -19.51
N HIS A 188 -2.32 -39.87 -18.71
CA HIS A 188 -2.64 -39.76 -17.28
C HIS A 188 -1.76 -40.74 -16.50
N TYR A 189 -0.82 -40.25 -15.71
CA TYR A 189 0.10 -41.05 -14.91
C TYR A 189 -0.22 -40.87 -13.43
N ILE A 190 -0.55 -41.95 -12.74
CA ILE A 190 -0.94 -41.96 -11.34
C ILE A 190 0.04 -42.85 -10.58
N PHE A 191 0.78 -42.25 -9.65
CA PHE A 191 1.76 -42.95 -8.81
C PHE A 191 1.21 -43.07 -7.40
N GLY A 192 0.53 -44.18 -7.12
CA GLY A 192 0.07 -44.54 -5.77
C GLY A 192 1.25 -44.78 -4.82
N GLY A 193 0.95 -44.79 -3.51
CA GLY A 193 1.95 -44.92 -2.45
C GLY A 193 2.93 -46.07 -2.68
N GLY A 194 4.19 -45.90 -2.27
CA GLY A 194 5.26 -46.85 -2.52
C GLY A 194 5.83 -46.79 -3.93
N SER A 195 5.74 -45.67 -4.65
CA SER A 195 6.36 -45.56 -5.97
C SER A 195 7.89 -45.44 -5.87
N GLY A 196 8.65 -46.19 -6.68
CA GLY A 196 10.09 -46.00 -6.84
C GLY A 196 10.42 -44.64 -7.48
N ALA A 197 11.69 -44.37 -7.75
CA ALA A 197 12.05 -43.17 -8.51
C ALA A 197 11.42 -43.22 -9.92
N VAL A 198 10.68 -42.17 -10.29
CA VAL A 198 9.98 -42.06 -11.57
C VAL A 198 10.67 -41.05 -12.46
N THR A 199 10.93 -41.42 -13.71
CA THR A 199 11.40 -40.49 -14.75
C THR A 199 10.44 -40.51 -15.94
N ILE A 200 9.89 -39.35 -16.30
CA ILE A 200 8.99 -39.18 -17.44
C ILE A 200 9.59 -38.19 -18.41
N THR A 201 9.79 -38.63 -19.64
CA THR A 201 10.14 -37.77 -20.78
C THR A 201 8.87 -37.53 -21.59
N GLY A 202 8.39 -36.29 -21.61
CA GLY A 202 7.19 -35.86 -22.31
C GLY A 202 7.34 -35.86 -23.84
N GLY A 203 6.21 -35.72 -24.54
CA GLY A 203 6.13 -35.88 -26.00
C GLY A 203 5.21 -34.88 -26.72
N GLY A 204 4.87 -33.76 -26.08
CA GLY A 204 4.03 -32.70 -26.66
C GLY A 204 2.52 -32.85 -26.49
N GLY A 205 2.06 -33.91 -25.80
CA GLY A 205 0.66 -34.14 -25.46
C GLY A 205 0.15 -33.28 -24.29
N ASN A 206 -1.15 -33.39 -24.01
CA ASN A 206 -1.76 -32.80 -22.82
C ASN A 206 -1.72 -33.81 -21.66
N ASP A 207 -0.65 -33.79 -20.86
CA ASP A 207 -0.41 -34.86 -19.88
C ASP A 207 -0.84 -34.46 -18.46
N SER A 208 -1.34 -35.43 -17.69
CA SER A 208 -1.66 -35.29 -16.28
C SER A 208 -0.83 -36.26 -15.46
N ILE A 209 -0.19 -35.74 -14.41
CA ILE A 209 0.66 -36.51 -13.51
C ILE A 209 0.14 -36.30 -12.08
N ILE A 210 -0.04 -37.39 -11.35
CA ILE A 210 -0.32 -37.39 -9.91
C ILE A 210 0.85 -38.07 -9.22
N GLY A 211 1.63 -37.28 -8.49
CA GLY A 211 2.79 -37.72 -7.73
C GLY A 211 2.41 -38.68 -6.58
N GLY A 212 3.36 -39.53 -6.22
CA GLY A 212 3.24 -40.48 -5.12
C GLY A 212 4.19 -40.14 -3.97
N SER A 213 4.59 -41.17 -3.23
CA SER A 213 5.64 -41.06 -2.21
C SER A 213 7.07 -41.19 -2.80
N GLY A 214 7.19 -41.50 -4.09
CA GLY A 214 8.45 -41.59 -4.82
C GLY A 214 8.75 -40.31 -5.58
N ASN A 215 10.03 -39.98 -5.71
CA ASN A 215 10.47 -38.79 -6.46
C ASN A 215 10.08 -38.91 -7.95
N VAL A 216 9.39 -37.90 -8.48
CA VAL A 216 9.06 -37.82 -9.91
C VAL A 216 9.92 -36.76 -10.58
N THR A 217 10.68 -37.15 -11.62
CA THR A 217 11.32 -36.23 -12.56
C THR A 217 10.52 -36.22 -13.86
N PHE A 218 9.89 -35.10 -14.18
CA PHE A 218 9.09 -34.90 -15.39
C PHE A 218 9.71 -33.81 -16.27
N THR A 219 10.02 -34.15 -17.52
CA THR A 219 10.47 -33.20 -18.55
C THR A 219 9.41 -33.08 -19.63
N ALA A 220 8.78 -31.91 -19.79
CA ALA A 220 7.64 -31.71 -20.69
C ALA A 220 7.97 -31.97 -22.18
N ASN A 221 9.10 -31.45 -22.68
CA ASN A 221 9.51 -31.49 -24.09
C ASN A 221 8.41 -31.04 -25.08
N GLY A 222 7.59 -30.07 -24.68
CA GLY A 222 6.45 -29.50 -25.40
C GLY A 222 5.11 -29.82 -24.73
N GLY A 223 4.03 -29.36 -25.35
CA GLY A 223 2.67 -29.61 -24.84
C GLY A 223 2.33 -28.81 -23.59
N SER A 224 1.17 -29.12 -23.02
CA SER A 224 0.68 -28.52 -21.77
C SER A 224 0.17 -29.61 -20.84
N GLY A 225 -0.15 -29.29 -19.59
CA GLY A 225 -0.71 -30.32 -18.72
C GLY A 225 -0.85 -29.92 -17.28
N VAL A 226 -1.08 -30.92 -16.43
CA VAL A 226 -1.25 -30.75 -14.99
C VAL A 226 -0.32 -31.69 -14.25
N PHE A 227 0.47 -31.15 -13.35
CA PHE A 227 1.22 -31.91 -12.37
C PHE A 227 0.58 -31.64 -11.00
N ILE A 228 0.06 -32.69 -10.36
CA ILE A 228 -0.37 -32.67 -8.98
C ILE A 228 0.73 -33.37 -8.19
N GLY A 229 1.31 -32.72 -7.19
CA GLY A 229 2.40 -33.30 -6.42
C GLY A 229 2.02 -34.50 -5.57
N GLY A 230 2.93 -34.85 -4.69
CA GLY A 230 2.84 -36.00 -3.82
C GLY A 230 3.79 -35.86 -2.64
N THR A 231 3.83 -36.84 -1.74
CA THR A 231 4.67 -36.78 -0.54
C THR A 231 6.14 -37.14 -0.86
N ALA A 232 6.77 -36.42 -1.78
CA ALA A 232 8.11 -36.72 -2.30
C ALA A 232 8.89 -35.45 -2.69
N GLN A 233 10.06 -35.63 -3.31
CA GLN A 233 10.81 -34.52 -3.93
C GLN A 233 10.70 -34.63 -5.45
N ASN A 234 9.99 -33.71 -6.11
CA ASN A 234 9.76 -33.77 -7.55
C ASN A 234 10.57 -32.72 -8.31
N ALA A 235 10.84 -33.00 -9.59
CA ALA A 235 11.48 -32.08 -10.52
C ALA A 235 10.60 -31.96 -11.78
N ILE A 236 10.06 -30.77 -12.01
CA ILE A 236 9.18 -30.42 -13.12
C ILE A 236 9.94 -29.48 -14.06
N ILE A 237 10.21 -29.94 -15.29
CA ILE A 237 11.00 -29.22 -16.29
C ILE A 237 10.09 -28.89 -17.48
N ASN A 238 9.57 -27.66 -17.49
CA ASN A 238 8.65 -27.11 -18.49
C ASN A 238 9.37 -26.40 -19.64
N ASP A 239 10.46 -26.97 -20.15
CA ASP A 239 11.21 -26.36 -21.26
C ASP A 239 11.59 -27.37 -22.36
N PRO A 240 10.99 -27.26 -23.56
CA PRO A 240 9.79 -26.47 -23.87
C PRO A 240 8.54 -27.06 -23.20
N GLY A 241 7.48 -26.28 -23.00
CA GLY A 241 6.18 -26.75 -22.48
C GLY A 241 5.53 -25.78 -21.49
N THR A 242 4.29 -26.04 -21.06
CA THR A 242 3.61 -25.24 -20.01
C THR A 242 2.72 -26.11 -19.13
N PHE A 243 3.10 -26.33 -17.86
CA PHE A 243 2.31 -27.13 -16.92
C PHE A 243 1.71 -26.28 -15.81
N ILE A 244 0.51 -26.69 -15.38
CA ILE A 244 -0.10 -26.24 -14.14
C ILE A 244 0.40 -27.17 -13.04
N VAL A 245 1.12 -26.63 -12.06
CA VAL A 245 1.53 -27.34 -10.85
C VAL A 245 0.48 -27.05 -9.77
N ILE A 246 -0.08 -28.10 -9.19
CA ILE A 246 -1.11 -27.99 -8.15
C ILE A 246 -0.62 -28.72 -6.90
N GLU A 247 -0.46 -27.98 -5.81
CA GLU A 247 -0.26 -28.56 -4.48
C GLU A 247 -1.43 -28.21 -3.57
N GLN A 248 -1.96 -29.22 -2.88
CA GLN A 248 -3.18 -29.08 -2.08
C GLN A 248 -3.09 -29.85 -0.76
N GLY A 249 -3.75 -29.33 0.27
CA GLY A 249 -3.90 -30.02 1.56
C GLY A 249 -2.73 -29.85 2.52
N TYR A 250 -1.85 -28.88 2.27
CA TYR A 250 -0.76 -28.53 3.18
C TYR A 250 -1.01 -27.21 3.91
N ASP A 251 -0.55 -27.13 5.15
CA ASP A 251 -0.74 -25.97 6.02
C ASP A 251 0.17 -24.80 5.62
N HIS A 252 1.37 -25.11 5.11
CA HIS A 252 2.40 -24.14 4.77
C HIS A 252 2.92 -24.36 3.37
N TYR A 253 3.15 -23.26 2.65
CA TYR A 253 3.83 -23.24 1.38
C TYR A 253 4.90 -22.15 1.36
N ASP A 254 6.08 -22.48 0.83
CA ASP A 254 7.22 -21.58 0.66
C ASP A 254 7.76 -21.74 -0.77
N LEU A 255 7.51 -20.75 -1.64
CA LEU A 255 8.02 -20.70 -3.00
C LEU A 255 9.19 -19.71 -3.08
N ASN A 256 10.41 -20.23 -3.22
CA ASN A 256 11.62 -19.43 -3.38
C ASN A 256 12.26 -19.68 -4.74
N GLY A 257 12.11 -18.72 -5.65
CA GLY A 257 12.51 -18.87 -7.05
C GLY A 257 11.80 -20.04 -7.70
N THR A 258 12.58 -21.04 -8.09
CA THR A 258 12.09 -22.28 -8.73
C THR A 258 11.76 -23.40 -7.74
N THR A 259 11.95 -23.19 -6.44
CA THR A 259 11.81 -24.24 -5.42
C THR A 259 10.57 -24.00 -4.59
N LEU A 260 9.60 -24.91 -4.67
CA LEU A 260 8.40 -24.94 -3.84
C LEU A 260 8.59 -25.93 -2.69
N LYS A 261 8.41 -25.50 -1.44
CA LYS A 261 8.33 -26.36 -0.27
C LYS A 261 6.92 -26.36 0.30
N TYR A 262 6.50 -27.48 0.87
CA TYR A 262 5.19 -27.64 1.51
C TYR A 262 5.22 -28.67 2.62
N TRP A 263 4.47 -28.41 3.70
CA TRP A 263 4.44 -29.25 4.90
C TRP A 263 3.23 -28.96 5.81
N ASN A 264 3.01 -29.84 6.78
CA ASN A 264 2.00 -29.70 7.85
C ASN A 264 2.67 -29.57 9.22
N GLY A 265 2.27 -28.58 10.01
CA GLY A 265 2.85 -28.27 11.33
C GLY A 265 4.37 -28.38 11.40
N THR A 266 4.91 -29.22 12.28
CA THR A 266 6.35 -29.53 12.39
C THR A 266 6.75 -30.81 11.64
N GLY A 267 5.94 -31.23 10.66
CA GLY A 267 6.11 -32.48 9.91
C GLY A 267 7.25 -32.45 8.90
N THR A 268 7.30 -33.47 8.04
CA THR A 268 8.26 -33.56 6.95
C THR A 268 8.03 -32.46 5.92
N VAL A 269 9.11 -31.82 5.47
CA VAL A 269 9.10 -30.84 4.38
C VAL A 269 9.33 -31.55 3.06
N TYR A 270 8.36 -31.42 2.15
CA TYR A 270 8.45 -31.87 0.77
C TYR A 270 8.94 -30.73 -0.12
N THR A 271 9.46 -31.04 -1.31
CA THR A 271 10.07 -30.02 -2.16
C THR A 271 9.93 -30.35 -3.64
N ASP A 272 9.42 -29.40 -4.41
CA ASP A 272 9.33 -29.48 -5.86
C ASP A 272 10.22 -28.41 -6.51
N SER A 273 11.03 -28.82 -7.48
CA SER A 273 11.80 -27.91 -8.33
C SER A 273 11.08 -27.72 -9.66
N ILE A 274 10.72 -26.49 -9.98
CA ILE A 274 9.94 -26.11 -11.16
C ILE A 274 10.78 -25.21 -12.05
N THR A 275 11.07 -25.64 -13.27
CA THR A 275 11.93 -24.88 -14.21
C THR A 275 11.19 -24.61 -15.52
N GLY A 276 11.38 -23.41 -16.08
CA GLY A 276 10.63 -22.94 -17.25
C GLY A 276 9.23 -22.42 -16.88
N PRO A 277 8.46 -21.93 -17.87
CA PRO A 277 7.18 -21.28 -17.62
C PRO A 277 6.16 -22.21 -16.93
N ALA A 278 5.51 -21.71 -15.87
CA ALA A 278 4.58 -22.51 -15.08
C ALA A 278 3.40 -21.68 -14.55
N THR A 279 2.24 -22.31 -14.45
CA THR A 279 1.16 -21.83 -13.58
C THR A 279 1.20 -22.66 -12.30
N VAL A 280 1.23 -22.02 -11.14
CA VAL A 280 1.31 -22.72 -9.85
C VAL A 280 0.07 -22.36 -9.03
N ASN A 281 -0.66 -23.38 -8.58
CA ASN A 281 -1.85 -23.23 -7.74
C ASN A 281 -1.60 -23.94 -6.41
N LEU A 282 -1.63 -23.18 -5.31
CA LEU A 282 -1.40 -23.68 -3.97
C LEU A 282 -2.69 -23.53 -3.16
N GLU A 283 -3.18 -24.62 -2.57
CA GLU A 283 -4.45 -24.64 -1.85
C GLU A 283 -4.31 -25.24 -0.44
N THR A 284 -4.58 -24.41 0.58
CA THR A 284 -4.60 -24.88 1.98
C THR A 284 -5.87 -25.69 2.26
N PRO A 285 -5.89 -26.51 3.34
CA PRO A 285 -7.10 -27.17 3.80
C PRO A 285 -8.26 -26.19 4.12
N SER A 286 -9.51 -26.63 3.89
CA SER A 286 -10.72 -25.84 4.19
C SER A 286 -11.06 -25.74 5.69
N THR A 287 -10.30 -26.42 6.54
CA THR A 287 -10.43 -26.38 8.00
C THR A 287 -9.07 -26.06 8.61
N PRO A 288 -9.01 -25.30 9.72
CA PRO A 288 -7.75 -25.02 10.40
C PRO A 288 -6.96 -26.31 10.68
N ALA A 289 -5.64 -26.22 10.55
CA ALA A 289 -4.71 -27.32 10.75
C ALA A 289 -4.95 -28.06 12.09
N VAL A 290 -4.73 -29.38 12.08
CA VAL A 290 -4.78 -30.20 13.29
C VAL A 290 -3.62 -29.78 14.21
N GLY A 291 -3.90 -29.05 15.29
CA GLY A 291 -2.87 -28.59 16.24
C GLY A 291 -2.91 -27.10 16.56
N GLY A 292 -3.72 -26.31 15.85
CA GLY A 292 -3.84 -24.86 16.08
C GLY A 292 -2.76 -24.02 15.37
N ASP A 293 -2.02 -24.62 14.43
CA ASP A 293 -1.05 -23.92 13.59
C ASP A 293 -1.77 -23.02 12.57
N THR A 294 -1.15 -21.88 12.27
CA THR A 294 -1.68 -20.88 11.31
C THR A 294 -1.28 -21.27 9.89
N LEU A 295 -2.27 -21.37 8.99
CA LEU A 295 -2.03 -21.61 7.56
C LEU A 295 -1.18 -20.48 6.97
N SER A 296 -0.24 -20.75 6.05
CA SER A 296 0.59 -19.67 5.49
C SER A 296 1.10 -19.92 4.07
N PHE A 297 1.33 -18.81 3.37
CA PHE A 297 2.04 -18.78 2.09
C PHE A 297 3.22 -17.81 2.18
N SER A 298 4.39 -18.22 1.70
CA SER A 298 5.55 -17.37 1.49
C SER A 298 6.02 -17.45 0.03
N VAL A 299 6.34 -16.31 -0.56
CA VAL A 299 6.83 -16.20 -1.93
C VAL A 299 8.05 -15.28 -1.94
N GLU A 300 9.18 -15.79 -2.41
CA GLU A 300 10.43 -15.04 -2.56
C GLU A 300 11.00 -15.22 -3.97
N SER A 301 11.55 -14.14 -4.53
CA SER A 301 12.27 -14.19 -5.81
C SER A 301 11.45 -14.83 -6.95
N LEU A 302 10.15 -14.49 -7.05
CA LEU A 302 9.23 -15.06 -8.03
C LEU A 302 9.81 -14.95 -9.47
N PRO A 303 9.97 -16.07 -10.20
CA PRO A 303 10.42 -16.05 -11.58
C PRO A 303 9.45 -15.27 -12.49
N SER A 304 9.98 -14.59 -13.51
CA SER A 304 9.17 -13.73 -14.38
C SER A 304 8.24 -14.46 -15.36
N ASP A 305 8.38 -15.77 -15.44
CA ASP A 305 7.62 -16.68 -16.29
C ASP A 305 6.62 -17.52 -15.47
N PHE A 306 6.42 -17.19 -14.19
CA PHE A 306 5.47 -17.86 -13.31
C PHE A 306 4.17 -17.05 -13.19
N THR A 307 3.03 -17.76 -13.16
CA THR A 307 1.75 -17.23 -12.70
C THR A 307 1.33 -18.01 -11.45
N LEU A 308 1.04 -17.32 -10.35
CA LEU A 308 0.78 -17.96 -9.05
C LEU A 308 -0.63 -17.67 -8.54
N THR A 309 -1.31 -18.69 -8.02
CA THR A 309 -2.55 -18.56 -7.27
C THR A 309 -2.39 -19.17 -5.88
N LEU A 310 -2.71 -18.40 -4.84
CA LEU A 310 -2.67 -18.80 -3.44
C LEU A 310 -4.09 -18.82 -2.89
N ASN A 311 -4.60 -20.01 -2.53
CA ASN A 311 -5.97 -20.20 -2.07
C ASN A 311 -6.01 -20.70 -0.61
N GLY A 312 -6.43 -19.82 0.29
CA GLY A 312 -6.64 -20.10 1.72
C GLY A 312 -7.86 -20.98 2.03
N ASN A 313 -8.71 -21.27 1.04
CA ASN A 313 -9.88 -22.16 1.12
C ASN A 313 -10.86 -21.88 2.28
N GLY A 314 -10.89 -20.65 2.78
CA GLY A 314 -11.77 -20.23 3.90
C GLY A 314 -11.41 -20.82 5.27
N GLY A 315 -10.22 -21.41 5.43
CA GLY A 315 -9.78 -22.15 6.63
C GLY A 315 -9.42 -21.31 7.87
N GLY A 316 -9.74 -20.01 7.91
CA GLY A 316 -9.38 -19.09 9.00
C GLY A 316 -8.50 -17.93 8.52
N THR A 317 -7.63 -17.42 9.42
CA THR A 317 -6.64 -16.39 9.07
C THR A 317 -5.50 -17.05 8.30
N VAL A 318 -5.27 -16.62 7.05
CA VAL A 318 -4.21 -17.12 6.18
C VAL A 318 -3.27 -15.96 5.80
N PRO A 319 -2.18 -15.72 6.54
CA PRO A 319 -1.14 -14.78 6.16
C PRO A 319 -0.45 -15.18 4.85
N VAL A 320 -0.24 -14.18 3.99
CA VAL A 320 0.59 -14.27 2.78
C VAL A 320 1.78 -13.34 2.93
N SER A 321 2.99 -13.84 2.69
CA SER A 321 4.21 -13.04 2.61
C SER A 321 4.75 -13.06 1.19
N VAL A 322 5.01 -11.90 0.61
CA VAL A 322 5.63 -11.75 -0.71
C VAL A 322 6.84 -10.84 -0.58
N SER A 323 8.00 -11.35 -0.99
CA SER A 323 9.26 -10.60 -0.96
C SER A 323 9.92 -10.51 -2.33
N GLY A 324 10.59 -9.39 -2.57
CA GLY A 324 11.29 -9.11 -3.82
C GLY A 324 12.19 -7.87 -3.71
N THR A 325 12.88 -7.55 -4.80
CA THR A 325 13.55 -6.26 -5.00
C THR A 325 12.77 -5.45 -6.03
N GLY A 326 12.79 -4.12 -5.95
CA GLY A 326 12.09 -3.24 -6.86
C GLY A 326 10.63 -2.99 -6.47
N ASP A 327 9.73 -3.11 -7.45
CA ASP A 327 8.33 -2.72 -7.30
C ASP A 327 7.48 -3.90 -6.80
N ILE A 328 6.80 -3.70 -5.67
CA ILE A 328 5.84 -4.67 -5.11
C ILE A 328 4.51 -3.95 -4.86
N GLU A 329 3.46 -4.35 -5.57
CA GLU A 329 2.14 -3.72 -5.49
C GLU A 329 1.07 -4.72 -5.07
N LEU A 330 0.34 -4.44 -4.00
CA LEU A 330 -0.94 -5.08 -3.69
C LEU A 330 -2.06 -4.24 -4.29
N ASN A 331 -2.93 -4.84 -5.10
CA ASN A 331 -4.13 -4.21 -5.63
C ASN A 331 -5.32 -5.18 -5.55
N GLY A 332 -6.16 -5.00 -4.53
CA GLY A 332 -7.28 -5.90 -4.25
C GLY A 332 -6.77 -7.31 -3.95
N THR A 333 -7.14 -8.29 -4.76
CA THR A 333 -6.74 -9.70 -4.61
C THR A 333 -5.49 -10.08 -5.39
N THR A 334 -4.70 -9.13 -5.87
CA THR A 334 -3.50 -9.41 -6.66
C THR A 334 -2.29 -8.71 -6.06
N VAL A 335 -1.19 -9.45 -5.88
CA VAL A 335 0.13 -8.88 -5.62
C VAL A 335 0.95 -8.96 -6.90
N SER A 336 1.54 -7.85 -7.34
CA SER A 336 2.48 -7.80 -8.45
C SER A 336 3.90 -7.60 -7.93
N VAL A 337 4.86 -8.38 -8.43
CA VAL A 337 6.30 -8.23 -8.15
C VAL A 337 7.01 -7.98 -9.48
N ASN A 338 7.47 -6.76 -9.70
CA ASN A 338 8.09 -6.32 -10.96
C ASN A 338 7.25 -6.69 -12.21
N GLY A 339 5.91 -6.64 -12.09
CA GLY A 339 4.96 -6.96 -13.17
C GLY A 339 4.46 -8.41 -13.19
N ASN A 340 4.98 -9.31 -12.36
CA ASN A 340 4.50 -10.70 -12.26
C ASN A 340 3.41 -10.82 -11.21
N ASN A 341 2.29 -11.45 -11.57
CA ASN A 341 1.08 -11.43 -10.75
C ASN A 341 0.91 -12.71 -9.92
N ILE A 342 0.60 -12.51 -8.65
CA ILE A 342 0.18 -13.50 -7.66
C ILE A 342 -1.27 -13.21 -7.31
N THR A 343 -2.16 -14.16 -7.56
CA THR A 343 -3.59 -14.05 -7.22
C THR A 343 -3.84 -14.63 -5.83
N LEU A 344 -4.49 -13.87 -4.97
CA LEU A 344 -4.82 -14.22 -3.60
C LEU A 344 -6.31 -14.56 -3.48
N GLN A 345 -6.64 -15.68 -2.85
CA GLN A 345 -8.01 -16.10 -2.56
C GLN A 345 -8.11 -16.53 -1.10
N GLY A 346 -9.03 -15.96 -0.33
CA GLY A 346 -9.20 -16.32 1.08
C GLY A 346 -8.05 -15.91 2.02
N ALA A 347 -7.15 -15.03 1.56
CA ALA A 347 -6.14 -14.40 2.42
C ALA A 347 -6.78 -13.30 3.28
N THR A 348 -6.35 -13.18 4.54
CA THR A 348 -6.88 -12.20 5.50
C THR A 348 -5.85 -11.13 5.89
N GLU A 349 -4.57 -11.46 5.72
CA GLU A 349 -3.43 -10.61 6.03
C GLU A 349 -2.37 -10.78 4.93
N VAL A 350 -1.77 -9.68 4.49
CA VAL A 350 -0.73 -9.68 3.46
C VAL A 350 0.47 -8.91 3.96
N THR A 351 1.66 -9.48 3.79
CA THR A 351 2.95 -8.85 4.10
C THR A 351 3.75 -8.69 2.81
N LEU A 352 4.09 -7.46 2.47
CA LEU A 352 4.96 -7.10 1.35
C LEU A 352 6.35 -6.77 1.89
N ILE A 353 7.41 -7.32 1.29
CA ILE A 353 8.78 -7.18 1.79
C ILE A 353 9.72 -6.75 0.64
N GLY A 354 10.17 -5.50 0.70
CA GLY A 354 11.31 -5.01 -0.08
C GLY A 354 12.61 -5.47 0.56
N THR A 355 13.41 -6.22 -0.20
CA THR A 355 14.68 -6.81 0.25
C THR A 355 15.92 -6.00 -0.19
N GLY A 356 15.75 -5.12 -1.18
CA GLY A 356 16.77 -4.23 -1.73
C GLY A 356 16.70 -2.83 -1.12
N ALA A 357 17.60 -1.95 -1.58
CA ALA A 357 17.57 -0.53 -1.25
C ALA A 357 16.78 0.23 -2.31
N GLY A 358 15.90 1.13 -1.88
CA GLY A 358 15.09 1.93 -2.80
C GLY A 358 13.91 1.16 -3.38
N ASP A 359 13.38 0.18 -2.65
CA ASP A 359 12.22 -0.59 -3.10
C ASP A 359 10.95 0.27 -3.04
N HIS A 360 9.99 -0.02 -3.93
CA HIS A 360 8.72 0.70 -4.03
C HIS A 360 7.57 -0.24 -3.68
N LEU A 361 7.01 -0.09 -2.47
CA LEU A 361 5.91 -0.91 -2.00
C LEU A 361 4.61 -0.11 -2.07
N THR A 362 3.57 -0.67 -2.69
CA THR A 362 2.27 -0.01 -2.84
C THR A 362 1.13 -0.89 -2.34
N ALA A 363 0.18 -0.30 -1.60
CA ALA A 363 -1.05 -0.93 -1.16
C ALA A 363 -2.28 -0.16 -1.69
N ASN A 364 -3.00 -0.81 -2.60
CA ASN A 364 -4.22 -0.37 -3.25
C ASN A 364 -5.39 -1.30 -2.88
N ASN A 365 -6.59 -0.73 -2.75
CA ASN A 365 -7.82 -1.50 -2.51
C ASN A 365 -7.66 -2.51 -1.37
N SER A 366 -7.11 -2.09 -0.24
CA SER A 366 -6.69 -2.98 0.86
C SER A 366 -7.84 -3.42 1.78
N ASN A 367 -9.08 -2.97 1.51
CA ASN A 367 -10.26 -3.26 2.30
C ASN A 367 -10.70 -4.73 2.31
N PHE A 368 -10.07 -5.59 1.50
CA PHE A 368 -10.23 -7.05 1.57
C PHE A 368 -9.50 -7.68 2.75
N TYR A 369 -8.53 -6.98 3.33
CA TYR A 369 -7.67 -7.48 4.41
C TYR A 369 -7.94 -6.70 5.69
N SER A 370 -7.83 -7.38 6.84
CA SER A 370 -7.85 -6.68 8.14
C SER A 370 -6.53 -5.95 8.38
N MET A 371 -5.43 -6.48 7.82
CA MET A 371 -4.08 -5.96 7.99
C MET A 371 -3.25 -6.15 6.72
N VAL A 372 -2.52 -5.10 6.33
CA VAL A 372 -1.44 -5.15 5.34
C VAL A 372 -0.16 -4.69 6.01
N ASN A 373 0.90 -5.49 5.97
CA ASN A 373 2.22 -5.10 6.45
C ASN A 373 3.12 -4.82 5.25
N MET A 374 3.92 -3.75 5.31
CA MET A 374 4.86 -3.35 4.28
C MET A 374 6.20 -3.10 4.95
N THR A 375 7.24 -3.85 4.56
CA THR A 375 8.57 -3.77 5.16
C THR A 375 9.62 -3.50 4.11
N GLY A 376 10.39 -2.42 4.27
CA GLY A 376 11.64 -2.18 3.54
C GLY A 376 12.83 -2.55 4.42
N GLN A 377 13.64 -3.50 3.98
CA GLN A 377 14.72 -4.06 4.79
C GLN A 377 16.06 -3.33 4.64
N ALA A 378 16.25 -2.56 3.56
CA ALA A 378 17.43 -1.73 3.36
C ALA A 378 17.06 -0.24 3.46
N ALA A 379 17.89 0.65 2.89
CA ALA A 379 17.71 2.09 3.01
C ALA A 379 17.06 2.68 1.76
N GLY A 380 16.29 3.77 1.94
CA GLY A 380 15.79 4.60 0.84
C GLY A 380 14.47 4.13 0.24
N ASP A 381 13.72 3.28 0.94
CA ASP A 381 12.50 2.67 0.42
C ASP A 381 11.34 3.67 0.38
N SER A 382 10.42 3.46 -0.56
CA SER A 382 9.19 4.24 -0.65
C SER A 382 7.97 3.35 -0.49
N PHE A 383 7.01 3.85 0.28
CA PHE A 383 5.77 3.17 0.59
C PHE A 383 4.61 4.04 0.13
N THR A 384 3.64 3.48 -0.58
CA THR A 384 2.42 4.18 -0.99
C THR A 384 1.20 3.44 -0.46
N VAL A 385 0.31 4.14 0.24
CA VAL A 385 -0.96 3.60 0.72
C VAL A 385 -2.09 4.48 0.22
N ASN A 386 -3.09 3.88 -0.43
CA ASN A 386 -4.27 4.59 -0.92
C ASN A 386 -5.47 4.27 -0.02
N TYR A 387 -5.92 5.27 0.74
CA TYR A 387 -7.16 5.18 1.51
C TYR A 387 -8.36 5.00 0.58
N GLN A 388 -9.36 4.28 1.07
CA GLN A 388 -10.60 4.02 0.34
C GLN A 388 -11.74 4.93 0.83
N GLY A 389 -11.61 5.50 2.03
CA GLY A 389 -12.66 6.31 2.68
C GLY A 389 -13.89 5.50 3.09
N SER A 390 -13.83 4.17 3.00
CA SER A 390 -14.84 3.23 3.45
C SER A 390 -14.20 1.90 3.86
N GLY A 391 -14.52 1.44 5.06
CA GLY A 391 -14.04 0.16 5.60
C GLY A 391 -13.34 0.30 6.94
N SER A 392 -12.70 -0.79 7.37
CA SER A 392 -11.92 -0.87 8.59
C SER A 392 -10.74 -1.80 8.35
N TYR A 393 -9.61 -1.22 7.95
CA TYR A 393 -8.36 -1.94 7.73
C TYR A 393 -7.18 -1.14 8.27
N ALA A 394 -6.09 -1.85 8.58
CA ALA A 394 -4.86 -1.25 9.02
C ALA A 394 -3.73 -1.56 8.03
N VAL A 395 -2.86 -0.59 7.82
CA VAL A 395 -1.57 -0.79 7.14
C VAL A 395 -0.45 -0.48 8.11
N ASN A 396 0.51 -1.40 8.24
CA ASN A 396 1.73 -1.19 9.02
C ASN A 396 2.93 -1.05 8.09
N VAL A 397 3.64 0.06 8.19
CA VAL A 397 4.81 0.36 7.37
C VAL A 397 6.06 0.36 8.24
N ASN A 398 7.06 -0.43 7.86
CA ASN A 398 8.35 -0.47 8.54
C ASN A 398 9.49 -0.23 7.55
N GLY A 399 10.07 0.98 7.58
CA GLY A 399 11.26 1.32 6.80
C GLY A 399 12.53 1.18 7.63
N SER A 400 13.38 0.20 7.31
CA SER A 400 14.69 0.06 7.93
C SER A 400 15.69 1.06 7.34
N GLY A 401 16.84 1.30 7.98
CA GLY A 401 17.83 2.23 7.45
C GLY A 401 17.38 3.69 7.40
N SER A 402 17.83 4.45 6.39
CA SER A 402 17.60 5.89 6.26
C SER A 402 17.07 6.28 4.88
N GLY A 403 16.35 7.38 4.77
CA GLY A 403 15.84 7.92 3.50
C GLY A 403 14.46 7.42 3.10
N ASN A 404 13.75 6.74 4.00
CA ASN A 404 12.46 6.14 3.73
C ASN A 404 11.33 7.18 3.64
N THR A 405 10.45 7.02 2.67
CA THR A 405 9.32 7.91 2.43
C THR A 405 8.01 7.14 2.43
N LEU A 406 7.02 7.60 3.19
CA LEU A 406 5.66 7.09 3.16
C LEU A 406 4.73 8.13 2.54
N THR A 407 4.07 7.76 1.45
CA THR A 407 3.01 8.54 0.82
C THR A 407 1.67 7.91 1.15
N ILE A 408 0.78 8.69 1.74
CA ILE A 408 -0.61 8.33 2.00
C ILE A 408 -1.48 9.19 1.10
N ASN A 409 -2.28 8.53 0.29
CA ASN A 409 -3.19 9.16 -0.64
C ASN A 409 -4.62 9.02 -0.09
N GLY A 410 -5.28 10.16 0.06
CA GLY A 410 -6.65 10.31 0.50
C GLY A 410 -7.67 9.98 -0.58
N THR A 411 -8.90 10.46 -0.41
CA THR A 411 -9.99 10.26 -1.38
C THR A 411 -10.40 11.59 -2.04
N GLY A 412 -11.37 11.57 -2.95
CA GLY A 412 -11.91 12.80 -3.55
C GLY A 412 -13.11 13.42 -2.81
N ALA A 413 -13.32 13.05 -1.55
CA ALA A 413 -14.46 13.48 -0.74
C ALA A 413 -13.99 14.27 0.49
N ASP A 414 -14.87 15.09 1.06
CA ASP A 414 -14.63 15.80 2.32
C ASP A 414 -14.23 14.80 3.42
N ASN A 415 -12.99 14.89 3.90
CA ASN A 415 -12.42 13.93 4.82
C ASN A 415 -11.85 14.59 6.09
N ILE A 416 -11.74 13.80 7.15
CA ILE A 416 -11.05 14.21 8.38
C ILE A 416 -9.87 13.26 8.58
N TYR A 417 -8.66 13.77 8.39
CA TYR A 417 -7.42 13.06 8.64
C TYR A 417 -6.86 13.42 10.00
N THR A 418 -6.36 12.44 10.75
CA THR A 418 -5.64 12.69 12.01
C THR A 418 -4.24 12.10 11.95
N ILE A 419 -3.23 12.93 12.20
CA ILE A 419 -1.82 12.56 12.33
C ILE A 419 -1.46 12.70 13.80
N ASN A 420 -1.41 11.57 14.53
CA ASN A 420 -1.02 11.53 15.94
C ASN A 420 0.35 10.86 16.09
N GLY A 421 1.35 11.42 15.39
CA GLY A 421 2.62 10.77 15.14
C GLY A 421 2.42 9.56 14.22
N SER A 422 2.21 8.40 14.81
CA SER A 422 1.89 7.15 14.12
C SER A 422 0.80 6.45 14.94
N PRO A 423 -0.39 6.16 14.37
CA PRO A 423 -0.72 6.16 12.95
C PRO A 423 -1.20 7.51 12.39
N VAL A 424 -1.30 7.57 11.05
CA VAL A 424 -2.24 8.46 10.34
C VAL A 424 -3.58 7.74 10.22
N SER A 425 -4.70 8.44 10.37
CA SER A 425 -6.03 7.84 10.27
C SER A 425 -7.02 8.63 9.43
N LEU A 426 -7.91 7.91 8.77
CA LEU A 426 -9.14 8.39 8.12
C LEU A 426 -10.30 7.53 8.65
N GLY A 427 -11.04 8.05 9.63
CA GLY A 427 -12.08 7.26 10.31
C GLY A 427 -11.50 6.01 10.99
N SER A 428 -11.90 4.83 10.52
CA SER A 428 -11.39 3.52 11.01
C SER A 428 -10.23 2.96 10.16
N GLU A 429 -9.86 3.62 9.06
CA GLU A 429 -8.68 3.26 8.28
C GLU A 429 -7.44 3.86 8.93
N THR A 430 -6.40 3.06 9.11
CA THR A 430 -5.18 3.49 9.81
C THR A 430 -3.93 3.07 9.07
N VAL A 431 -2.92 3.94 9.07
CA VAL A 431 -1.58 3.66 8.57
C VAL A 431 -0.58 3.94 9.69
N ALA A 432 -0.15 2.89 10.37
CA ALA A 432 0.92 2.97 11.34
C ALA A 432 2.26 2.84 10.63
N TYR A 433 3.26 3.57 11.10
CA TYR A 433 4.59 3.54 10.52
C TYR A 433 5.72 3.65 11.56
N SER A 434 6.86 3.06 11.22
CA SER A 434 8.14 3.15 11.93
C SER A 434 9.31 3.28 10.95
N GLY A 435 10.35 4.02 11.34
CA GLY A 435 11.58 4.17 10.54
C GLY A 435 11.41 4.95 9.23
N VAL A 436 10.28 5.64 9.04
CA VAL A 436 10.03 6.61 7.97
C VAL A 436 10.64 7.96 8.32
N GLN A 437 11.34 8.62 7.37
CA GLN A 437 11.90 9.96 7.56
C GLN A 437 11.02 11.05 6.97
N ASN A 438 10.28 10.75 5.89
CA ASN A 438 9.36 11.68 5.25
C ASN A 438 7.96 11.07 5.15
N LEU A 439 6.97 11.70 5.77
CA LEU A 439 5.56 11.41 5.58
C LEU A 439 4.98 12.42 4.60
N VAL A 440 4.26 11.95 3.57
CA VAL A 440 3.49 12.77 2.65
C VAL A 440 2.03 12.34 2.74
N LEU A 441 1.12 13.28 3.03
CA LEU A 441 -0.32 13.07 2.96
C LEU A 441 -0.89 13.92 1.81
N ASN A 442 -1.54 13.28 0.84
CA ASN A 442 -2.28 13.94 -0.23
C ASN A 442 -3.77 13.82 0.05
N THR A 443 -4.49 14.91 0.29
CA THR A 443 -5.93 14.83 0.58
C THR A 443 -6.79 14.88 -0.69
N TYR A 444 -6.24 15.39 -1.80
CA TYR A 444 -6.83 15.47 -3.14
C TYR A 444 -7.96 16.47 -3.33
N ASN A 445 -9.22 16.05 -3.36
CA ASN A 445 -10.38 16.93 -3.61
C ASN A 445 -11.32 16.83 -2.42
N GLY A 446 -12.08 17.89 -2.18
CA GLY A 446 -13.04 17.94 -1.08
C GLY A 446 -12.65 19.04 -0.10
N ASN A 447 -13.54 19.40 0.81
CA ASN A 447 -13.20 20.28 1.92
C ASN A 447 -12.65 19.42 3.06
N ASP A 448 -11.33 19.28 3.11
CA ASP A 448 -10.68 18.38 4.05
C ASP A 448 -10.31 19.07 5.36
N THR A 449 -10.34 18.30 6.45
CA THR A 449 -9.76 18.73 7.73
C THR A 449 -8.60 17.82 8.09
N VAL A 450 -7.40 18.38 8.20
CA VAL A 450 -6.20 17.66 8.65
C VAL A 450 -5.83 18.09 10.06
N LYS A 451 -5.86 17.16 11.01
CA LYS A 451 -5.44 17.37 12.40
C LYS A 451 -4.04 16.80 12.61
N ILE A 452 -3.06 17.64 12.83
CA ILE A 452 -1.68 17.26 13.16
C ILE A 452 -1.50 17.42 14.67
N GLU A 453 -1.86 16.37 15.40
CA GLU A 453 -1.77 16.33 16.86
C GLU A 453 -0.34 16.10 17.34
N LYS A 454 0.47 15.39 16.54
CA LYS A 454 1.89 15.13 16.78
C LYS A 454 2.58 14.70 15.49
N THR A 455 3.86 15.00 15.36
CA THR A 455 4.71 14.54 14.25
C THR A 455 5.71 13.48 14.70
N ALA A 456 5.82 12.36 13.97
CA ALA A 456 6.87 11.35 14.18
C ALA A 456 8.04 11.43 13.17
N ALA A 457 7.81 12.11 12.04
CA ALA A 457 8.75 12.31 10.95
C ALA A 457 8.52 13.70 10.31
N ALA A 458 9.40 14.15 9.42
CA ALA A 458 9.12 15.34 8.62
C ALA A 458 7.84 15.09 7.81
N THR A 459 6.88 16.00 7.89
CA THR A 459 5.52 15.78 7.38
C THR A 459 5.16 16.81 6.34
N THR A 460 4.78 16.37 5.14
CA THR A 460 4.22 17.22 4.09
C THR A 460 2.74 16.87 3.91
N VAL A 461 1.88 17.88 3.89
CA VAL A 461 0.45 17.73 3.61
C VAL A 461 0.10 18.56 2.37
N ASN A 462 -0.52 17.93 1.39
CA ASN A 462 -1.01 18.57 0.17
C ASN A 462 -2.54 18.57 0.18
N GLY A 463 -3.15 19.75 0.38
CA GLY A 463 -4.61 19.96 0.46
C GLY A 463 -5.34 19.72 -0.86
N GLY A 464 -4.69 20.04 -1.98
CA GLY A 464 -5.27 19.81 -3.30
C GLY A 464 -6.37 20.82 -3.66
N SER A 465 -7.63 20.40 -3.79
CA SER A 465 -8.74 21.26 -4.21
C SER A 465 -9.90 21.24 -3.23
N GLY A 466 -10.33 22.42 -2.79
CA GLY A 466 -11.44 22.57 -1.85
C GLY A 466 -11.12 23.67 -0.85
N ASN A 467 -12.00 23.90 0.12
CA ASN A 467 -11.69 24.78 1.23
C ASN A 467 -11.24 23.91 2.40
N ASP A 468 -9.92 23.78 2.56
CA ASP A 468 -9.31 22.88 3.54
C ASP A 468 -9.00 23.58 4.86
N THR A 469 -9.02 22.81 5.94
CA THR A 469 -8.65 23.24 7.29
C THR A 469 -7.50 22.41 7.83
N PHE A 470 -6.39 23.06 8.20
CA PHE A 470 -5.21 22.43 8.76
C PHE A 470 -5.04 22.84 10.22
N ASN A 471 -5.07 21.89 11.14
CA ASN A 471 -4.91 22.12 12.58
C ASN A 471 -3.58 21.53 13.07
N VAL A 472 -2.56 22.37 13.26
CA VAL A 472 -1.22 21.96 13.72
C VAL A 472 -1.09 22.20 15.22
N GLN A 473 -1.31 21.16 16.02
CA GLN A 473 -1.30 21.26 17.49
C GLN A 473 0.08 21.02 18.11
N ASN A 474 0.91 20.18 17.49
CA ASN A 474 2.27 19.91 17.95
C ASN A 474 3.17 19.51 16.79
N ALA A 475 4.32 20.18 16.68
CA ALA A 475 5.30 19.90 15.64
C ALA A 475 6.72 19.88 16.23
N THR A 476 7.24 18.69 16.48
CA THR A 476 8.64 18.45 16.88
C THR A 476 9.54 18.14 15.69
N ASN A 477 8.94 17.75 14.55
CA ASN A 477 9.60 17.62 13.26
C ASN A 477 9.04 18.67 12.29
N PRO A 478 9.77 19.05 11.22
CA PRO A 478 9.29 20.02 10.25
C PRO A 478 7.94 19.61 9.62
N VAL A 479 7.05 20.58 9.46
CA VAL A 479 5.75 20.41 8.79
C VAL A 479 5.69 21.35 7.59
N THR A 480 5.32 20.83 6.43
CA THR A 480 5.04 21.61 5.22
C THR A 480 3.58 21.43 4.84
N LEU A 481 2.83 22.52 4.78
CA LEU A 481 1.45 22.56 4.33
C LEU A 481 1.40 23.25 2.96
N ASN A 482 1.00 22.51 1.94
CA ASN A 482 0.69 23.06 0.62
C ASN A 482 -0.83 23.12 0.52
N LEU A 483 -1.40 24.31 0.71
CA LEU A 483 -2.84 24.49 0.94
C LEU A 483 -3.68 24.13 -0.30
N GLY A 484 -3.09 24.24 -1.50
CA GLY A 484 -3.83 23.94 -2.73
C GLY A 484 -4.80 25.06 -3.12
N SER A 485 -5.72 24.78 -4.02
CA SER A 485 -6.72 25.77 -4.47
C SER A 485 -7.81 26.01 -3.41
N GLY A 486 -8.73 26.95 -3.64
CA GLY A 486 -9.79 27.27 -2.69
C GLY A 486 -9.37 28.27 -1.61
N THR A 487 -10.21 28.45 -0.59
CA THR A 487 -9.96 29.33 0.56
C THR A 487 -9.69 28.47 1.78
N ASN A 488 -8.44 28.45 2.22
CA ASN A 488 -7.97 27.51 3.23
C ASN A 488 -7.67 28.19 4.56
N GLU A 489 -7.83 27.45 5.65
CA GLU A 489 -7.55 27.91 7.01
C GLU A 489 -6.47 27.06 7.66
N VAL A 490 -5.48 27.71 8.26
CA VAL A 490 -4.44 27.06 9.07
C VAL A 490 -4.58 27.54 10.51
N TYR A 491 -4.65 26.61 11.45
CA TYR A 491 -4.60 26.85 12.88
C TYR A 491 -3.32 26.25 13.43
N ALA A 492 -2.54 27.02 14.20
CA ALA A 492 -1.37 26.51 14.88
C ALA A 492 -1.45 26.70 16.40
N GLY A 493 -0.87 25.76 17.12
CA GLY A 493 -0.86 25.71 18.58
C GLY A 493 -1.93 24.80 19.16
N SER A 494 -1.87 24.61 20.48
CA SER A 494 -2.83 23.81 21.23
C SER A 494 -3.22 24.52 22.51
N GLY A 495 -4.52 24.63 22.76
CA GLY A 495 -5.04 25.27 23.97
C GLY A 495 -4.64 26.74 24.09
N ALA A 496 -4.63 27.48 22.97
CA ALA A 496 -4.19 28.87 22.87
C ALA A 496 -2.71 29.08 23.28
N ASN A 497 -1.85 28.11 22.97
CA ASN A 497 -0.42 28.19 23.20
C ASN A 497 0.36 27.66 21.98
N LEU A 498 1.27 28.49 21.46
CA LEU A 498 2.14 28.22 20.31
C LEU A 498 3.49 27.60 20.69
N ASP A 499 3.83 27.50 21.98
CA ASP A 499 5.05 26.85 22.48
C ASP A 499 5.12 25.37 22.09
N THR A 500 4.00 24.77 21.72
CA THR A 500 3.88 23.39 21.23
C THR A 500 4.50 23.15 19.85
N ILE A 501 4.81 24.22 19.11
CA ILE A 501 5.49 24.18 17.82
C ILE A 501 6.99 24.39 18.05
N HIS A 502 7.78 23.32 17.92
CA HIS A 502 9.23 23.30 18.21
C HIS A 502 10.12 23.17 16.96
N ALA A 503 9.51 23.04 15.78
CA ALA A 503 10.20 22.92 14.50
C ALA A 503 9.65 23.93 13.49
N LEU A 504 10.26 23.98 12.31
CA LEU A 504 9.80 24.83 11.21
C LEU A 504 8.43 24.36 10.68
N LEU A 505 7.46 25.27 10.69
CA LEU A 505 6.20 25.14 9.97
C LEU A 505 6.26 25.97 8.68
N THR A 506 6.16 25.32 7.53
CA THR A 506 6.11 25.98 6.22
C THR A 506 4.69 25.95 5.69
N VAL A 507 4.12 27.10 5.33
CA VAL A 507 2.77 27.22 4.78
C VAL A 507 2.79 27.88 3.41
N THR A 508 2.38 27.15 2.39
CA THR A 508 2.31 27.66 1.01
C THR A 508 0.86 27.75 0.59
N GLY A 509 0.34 28.98 0.50
CA GLY A 509 -0.98 29.24 -0.05
C GLY A 509 -1.07 28.98 -1.56
N GLY A 510 -2.28 28.76 -2.04
CA GLY A 510 -2.54 28.43 -3.44
C GLY A 510 -2.90 29.60 -4.35
N LEU A 511 -3.14 29.27 -5.61
CA LEU A 511 -3.64 30.22 -6.60
C LEU A 511 -5.18 30.18 -6.58
N GLY A 512 -5.84 31.29 -6.21
CA GLY A 512 -7.28 31.46 -6.43
C GLY A 512 -8.18 31.67 -5.19
N GLY A 513 -7.63 31.79 -3.98
CA GLY A 513 -8.39 32.15 -2.77
C GLY A 513 -7.55 32.96 -1.77
N THR A 514 -8.20 33.54 -0.75
CA THR A 514 -7.53 34.27 0.34
C THR A 514 -7.29 33.33 1.53
N ASP A 515 -6.15 32.65 1.53
CA ASP A 515 -5.80 31.73 2.63
C ASP A 515 -5.55 32.50 3.94
N THR A 516 -5.96 31.92 5.05
CA THR A 516 -5.89 32.52 6.40
C THR A 516 -5.05 31.67 7.34
N ILE A 517 -4.08 32.29 8.01
CA ILE A 517 -3.33 31.68 9.12
C ILE A 517 -3.85 32.25 10.44
N ASN A 518 -4.25 31.36 11.35
CA ASN A 518 -4.74 31.66 12.68
C ASN A 518 -3.76 31.13 13.73
N LEU A 519 -3.21 32.03 14.53
CA LEU A 519 -2.21 31.77 15.54
C LEU A 519 -2.76 32.24 16.89
N ASP A 520 -2.98 31.30 17.79
CA ASP A 520 -3.52 31.58 19.12
C ASP A 520 -2.48 31.24 20.20
N ASP A 521 -1.85 32.28 20.74
CA ASP A 521 -0.97 32.22 21.90
C ASP A 521 -1.57 33.00 23.09
N SER A 522 -2.89 33.22 23.10
CA SER A 522 -3.54 34.07 24.09
C SER A 522 -3.48 33.54 25.53
N ALA A 523 -3.15 32.26 25.73
CA ALA A 523 -2.90 31.68 27.05
C ALA A 523 -1.47 31.94 27.56
N ASN A 524 -0.54 32.35 26.69
CA ASN A 524 0.84 32.66 27.07
C ASN A 524 0.95 34.10 27.59
N ASN A 525 1.06 34.25 28.91
CA ASN A 525 1.16 35.55 29.56
C ASN A 525 2.61 36.01 29.81
N SER A 526 3.58 35.31 29.22
CA SER A 526 4.98 35.74 29.25
C SER A 526 5.20 36.88 28.27
N ALA A 527 6.19 37.73 28.53
CA ALA A 527 6.61 38.73 27.54
C ALA A 527 7.24 38.03 26.32
N LEU A 528 6.78 38.37 25.12
CA LEU A 528 7.29 37.84 23.86
C LEU A 528 7.85 38.95 22.97
N THR A 529 8.72 38.56 22.04
CA THR A 529 9.19 39.44 20.96
C THR A 529 8.92 38.76 19.64
N ALA A 530 7.78 39.08 19.03
CA ALA A 530 7.37 38.57 17.73
C ALA A 530 8.04 39.37 16.61
N THR A 531 8.53 38.69 15.57
CA THR A 531 9.00 39.37 14.35
C THR A 531 8.26 38.81 13.15
N LEU A 532 7.47 39.67 12.49
CA LEU A 532 6.73 39.38 11.28
C LEU A 532 7.45 40.01 10.08
N THR A 533 7.86 39.19 9.12
CA THR A 533 8.36 39.64 7.81
C THR A 533 7.35 39.28 6.74
N THR A 534 7.56 39.67 5.48
CA THR A 534 6.69 39.28 4.35
C THR A 534 6.57 37.77 4.11
N THR A 535 7.47 36.96 4.67
CA THR A 535 7.56 35.52 4.40
C THR A 535 7.80 34.67 5.64
N SER A 536 7.88 35.26 6.83
CA SER A 536 8.15 34.51 8.05
C SER A 536 7.59 35.16 9.32
N LEU A 537 7.37 34.34 10.33
CA LEU A 537 7.05 34.75 11.69
C LEU A 537 7.94 33.97 12.67
N THR A 538 8.53 34.68 13.63
CA THR A 538 9.38 34.12 14.68
C THR A 538 9.07 34.74 16.04
N GLY A 539 9.55 34.11 17.11
CA GLY A 539 9.51 34.67 18.47
C GLY A 539 8.23 34.44 19.26
N VAL A 540 7.23 33.76 18.66
CA VAL A 540 5.97 33.36 19.32
C VAL A 540 5.84 31.84 19.50
N PHE A 541 6.79 31.06 18.96
CA PHE A 541 6.76 29.59 19.00
C PHE A 541 7.72 29.05 20.06
N GLY A 542 7.60 27.77 20.37
CA GLY A 542 8.47 27.07 21.30
C GLY A 542 9.93 27.07 20.84
N ALA A 543 10.86 26.71 21.73
CA ALA A 543 12.28 26.66 21.39
C ALA A 543 12.54 25.80 20.13
N GLY A 544 13.18 26.39 19.11
CA GLY A 544 13.42 25.79 17.79
C GLY A 544 12.32 26.02 16.76
N GLY A 545 11.14 26.47 17.19
CA GLY A 545 9.97 26.73 16.36
C GLY A 545 10.06 28.03 15.57
N SER A 546 9.52 28.01 14.36
CA SER A 546 9.36 29.18 13.48
C SER A 546 8.34 28.88 12.40
N MET A 547 7.85 29.92 11.72
CA MET A 547 6.98 29.76 10.55
C MET A 547 7.55 30.47 9.34
N ASN A 548 7.58 29.77 8.20
CA ASN A 548 7.73 30.36 6.88
C ASN A 548 6.38 30.30 6.16
N TYR A 549 6.04 31.35 5.44
CA TYR A 549 4.78 31.38 4.70
C TYR A 549 4.89 32.14 3.38
N SER A 550 3.99 31.84 2.45
CA SER A 550 3.87 32.54 1.17
C SER A 550 2.44 32.46 0.63
N ASN A 551 2.06 33.44 -0.20
CA ASN A 551 0.72 33.54 -0.80
C ASN A 551 -0.44 33.51 0.22
N ILE A 552 -0.25 34.13 1.39
CA ILE A 552 -1.26 34.20 2.45
C ILE A 552 -2.00 35.53 2.35
N GLY A 553 -3.34 35.49 2.43
CA GLY A 553 -4.18 36.69 2.37
C GLY A 553 -4.40 37.33 3.73
N THR A 554 -4.48 36.52 4.79
CA THR A 554 -4.71 37.03 6.15
C THR A 554 -3.89 36.28 7.21
N ILE A 555 -3.31 37.01 8.15
CA ILE A 555 -2.69 36.45 9.36
C ILE A 555 -3.41 37.02 10.58
N ASN A 556 -3.95 36.14 11.41
CA ASN A 556 -4.52 36.44 12.71
C ASN A 556 -3.56 35.95 13.79
N LEU A 557 -3.03 36.86 14.61
CA LEU A 557 -2.14 36.56 15.73
C LEU A 557 -2.80 37.04 17.03
N MET A 558 -3.07 36.12 17.94
CA MET A 558 -3.56 36.45 19.29
C MET A 558 -2.45 36.18 20.29
N LEU A 559 -2.01 37.22 21.00
CA LEU A 559 -1.03 37.16 22.07
C LEU A 559 -1.74 37.23 23.43
N GLY A 560 -1.07 36.76 24.48
CA GLY A 560 -1.59 36.81 25.83
C GLY A 560 -1.40 38.17 26.50
N ASN A 561 -1.32 38.18 27.83
CA ASN A 561 -1.30 39.42 28.61
C ASN A 561 0.11 39.89 29.00
N GLY A 562 1.12 39.42 28.26
CA GLY A 562 2.53 39.74 28.47
C GLY A 562 2.87 41.20 28.16
N LEU A 563 4.16 41.54 28.34
CA LEU A 563 4.72 42.79 27.83
C LEU A 563 5.28 42.51 26.44
N ASP A 564 4.41 42.49 25.44
CA ASP A 564 4.78 41.99 24.12
C ASP A 564 5.37 43.08 23.23
N VAL A 565 6.40 42.71 22.49
CA VAL A 565 6.98 43.52 21.42
C VAL A 565 6.70 42.83 20.10
N VAL A 566 6.03 43.53 19.18
CA VAL A 566 5.78 43.02 17.84
C VAL A 566 6.50 43.89 16.82
N ASN A 567 7.46 43.30 16.12
CA ASN A 567 8.21 43.94 15.05
C ASN A 567 7.62 43.52 13.70
N VAL A 568 6.93 44.45 13.03
CA VAL A 568 6.37 44.26 11.69
C VAL A 568 7.35 44.81 10.66
N GLN A 569 8.22 43.92 10.17
CA GLN A 569 9.26 44.21 9.17
C GLN A 569 8.78 44.08 7.72
N GLY A 570 7.60 43.51 7.53
CA GLY A 570 6.95 43.44 6.23
C GLY A 570 5.67 42.63 6.29
N MET A 571 4.74 42.92 5.40
CA MET A 571 3.46 42.24 5.30
C MET A 571 2.86 42.40 3.91
N ASN A 572 1.99 41.45 3.54
CA ASN A 572 1.14 41.52 2.37
C ASN A 572 -0.28 41.13 2.78
N GLY A 573 -1.28 41.91 2.38
CA GLY A 573 -2.68 41.62 2.71
C GLY A 573 -3.08 42.13 4.09
N THR A 574 -3.85 41.36 4.84
CA THR A 574 -4.37 41.77 6.15
C THR A 574 -3.64 41.06 7.29
N VAL A 575 -3.18 41.84 8.26
CA VAL A 575 -2.61 41.30 9.51
C VAL A 575 -3.45 41.81 10.67
N ASN A 576 -3.97 40.90 11.48
CA ASN A 576 -4.76 41.20 12.67
C ASN A 576 -4.01 40.71 13.91
N ILE A 577 -3.72 41.62 14.84
CA ILE A 577 -2.95 41.30 16.06
C ILE A 577 -3.79 41.63 17.30
N ALA A 578 -4.15 40.63 18.09
CA ALA A 578 -4.70 40.85 19.43
C ALA A 578 -3.54 40.87 20.43
N LEU A 579 -3.26 42.03 21.01
CA LEU A 579 -2.12 42.28 21.92
C LEU A 579 -2.47 42.00 23.41
N GLY A 580 -3.67 41.51 23.70
CA GLY A 580 -4.11 41.26 25.08
C GLY A 580 -4.24 42.53 25.95
N THR A 581 -4.07 42.37 27.27
CA THR A 581 -4.25 43.47 28.25
C THR A 581 -2.97 44.11 28.76
N GLY A 582 -1.80 43.50 28.54
CA GLY A 582 -0.51 44.06 28.98
C GLY A 582 -0.13 45.32 28.20
N PRO A 583 0.81 46.16 28.68
CA PRO A 583 1.38 47.21 27.84
C PRO A 583 2.30 46.62 26.79
N ASN A 584 2.03 46.93 25.52
CA ASN A 584 2.73 46.36 24.38
C ASN A 584 3.38 47.42 23.51
N THR A 585 4.37 47.02 22.72
CA THR A 585 5.02 47.88 21.72
C THR A 585 4.88 47.26 20.34
N LEU A 586 4.38 48.04 19.38
CA LEU A 586 4.31 47.68 17.97
C LEU A 586 5.30 48.54 17.19
N ASN A 587 6.36 47.93 16.67
CA ASN A 587 7.35 48.58 15.82
C ASN A 587 7.10 48.20 14.36
N ILE A 588 7.10 49.18 13.47
CA ILE A 588 6.65 49.03 12.09
C ILE A 588 7.70 49.65 11.16
N GLY A 589 8.19 48.86 10.20
CA GLY A 589 9.23 49.28 9.25
C GLY A 589 10.24 48.16 8.98
N SER A 590 10.96 48.18 7.85
CA SER A 590 11.81 47.05 7.43
C SER A 590 12.89 46.64 8.44
N ASN A 591 13.34 47.59 9.28
CA ASN A 591 14.27 47.33 10.38
C ASN A 591 13.58 47.50 11.75
N ALA A 592 12.28 47.21 11.83
CA ALA A 592 11.42 47.45 12.98
C ALA A 592 12.10 47.16 14.32
N GLY A 593 12.22 48.23 15.10
CA GLY A 593 12.70 48.27 16.47
C GLY A 593 12.23 49.58 17.11
N PRO A 594 12.61 49.86 18.36
CA PRO A 594 12.30 51.14 18.99
C PRO A 594 12.94 52.28 18.18
N ILE A 595 12.17 53.33 17.90
CA ILE A 595 12.73 54.57 17.35
C ILE A 595 13.57 55.22 18.45
N VAL A 596 14.86 55.39 18.18
CA VAL A 596 15.80 56.04 19.09
C VAL A 596 15.93 57.49 18.67
N THR A 597 15.68 58.42 19.57
CA THR A 597 15.91 59.84 19.32
C THR A 597 17.41 60.14 19.30
N ASP A 598 17.89 60.82 18.27
CA ASP A 598 19.24 61.38 18.22
C ASP A 598 19.37 62.48 19.29
N PRO A 599 20.30 62.35 20.25
CA PRO A 599 20.46 63.33 21.33
C PRO A 599 21.04 64.67 20.86
N THR A 600 21.52 64.78 19.62
CA THR A 600 22.11 65.99 19.04
C THR A 600 21.11 66.82 18.24
N SER A 601 20.25 66.17 17.44
CA SER A 601 19.21 66.84 16.64
C SER A 601 17.84 66.84 17.31
N GLY A 602 17.58 65.91 18.24
CA GLY A 602 16.26 65.72 18.82
C GLY A 602 15.25 65.01 17.90
N MET A 603 15.71 64.52 16.75
CA MET A 603 14.94 63.80 15.72
C MET A 603 15.08 62.29 15.87
N ALA A 604 14.37 61.51 15.06
CA ALA A 604 14.62 60.08 14.96
C ALA A 604 16.03 59.80 14.39
N ALA A 605 16.71 58.80 14.92
CA ALA A 605 17.96 58.34 14.34
C ALA A 605 17.66 57.55 13.06
N ASN A 606 18.34 57.86 11.95
CA ASN A 606 18.20 57.08 10.72
C ASN A 606 18.66 55.62 10.94
N THR A 607 17.70 54.70 10.98
CA THR A 607 17.93 53.27 11.19
C THR A 607 18.07 52.49 9.88
N GLY A 608 17.91 53.16 8.74
CA GLY A 608 17.78 52.53 7.43
C GLY A 608 16.45 51.78 7.22
N SER A 609 15.48 51.93 8.13
CA SER A 609 14.16 51.29 8.01
C SER A 609 13.33 51.94 6.90
N ILE A 610 12.57 51.13 6.15
CA ILE A 610 11.64 51.60 5.10
C ILE A 610 10.27 50.94 5.21
N LEU A 611 9.23 51.62 4.73
CA LEU A 611 7.84 51.14 4.69
C LEU A 611 7.45 50.44 3.38
N ASP A 612 8.29 50.47 2.34
CA ASP A 612 8.00 49.86 1.02
C ASP A 612 7.64 48.36 1.08
N ARG A 613 7.97 47.66 2.18
CA ARG A 613 7.72 46.23 2.40
C ARG A 613 6.39 45.93 3.11
N LEU A 614 5.61 46.95 3.44
CA LEU A 614 4.37 46.84 4.17
C LEU A 614 3.22 47.22 3.24
N VAL A 615 2.51 46.21 2.74
CA VAL A 615 1.40 46.40 1.81
C VAL A 615 0.12 45.80 2.37
N GLY A 616 -0.91 46.63 2.58
CA GLY A 616 -2.25 46.21 2.99
C GLY A 616 -2.74 46.85 4.28
N VAL A 617 -3.41 46.08 5.14
CA VAL A 617 -4.08 46.59 6.35
C VAL A 617 -3.55 45.89 7.59
N LEU A 618 -2.99 46.68 8.51
CA LEU A 618 -2.58 46.24 9.84
C LEU A 618 -3.64 46.67 10.86
N ASN A 619 -4.33 45.68 11.41
CA ASN A 619 -5.22 45.84 12.54
C ASN A 619 -4.50 45.33 13.80
N PHE A 620 -4.63 46.06 14.89
CA PHE A 620 -4.36 45.49 16.20
C PHE A 620 -5.50 45.81 17.15
N THR A 621 -5.62 45.04 18.23
CA THR A 621 -6.59 45.25 19.31
C THR A 621 -5.93 44.97 20.65
N GLY A 622 -6.56 45.42 21.72
CA GLY A 622 -6.05 45.26 23.08
C GLY A 622 -6.56 46.39 23.97
N THR A 623 -6.56 46.17 25.28
CA THR A 623 -6.97 47.18 26.26
C THR A 623 -5.79 47.73 27.05
N GLY A 624 -4.58 47.20 26.82
CA GLY A 624 -3.37 47.68 27.47
C GLY A 624 -2.90 49.04 26.95
N ASN A 625 -1.90 49.59 27.63
CA ASN A 625 -1.26 50.83 27.21
C ASN A 625 -0.28 50.50 26.06
N ASN A 626 -0.74 50.61 24.82
CA ASN A 626 0.05 50.25 23.65
C ASN A 626 0.84 51.44 23.09
N VAL A 627 2.10 51.20 22.73
CA VAL A 627 2.99 52.16 22.06
C VAL A 627 3.18 51.74 20.61
N ILE A 628 3.18 52.70 19.69
CA ILE A 628 3.38 52.46 18.27
C ILE A 628 4.52 53.30 17.75
N ASN A 629 5.44 52.64 17.06
CA ASN A 629 6.55 53.26 16.37
C ASN A 629 6.49 52.89 14.89
N VAL A 630 6.45 53.88 14.02
CA VAL A 630 6.49 53.70 12.56
C VAL A 630 7.75 54.35 12.04
N ASP A 631 8.63 53.56 11.44
CA ASP A 631 9.99 53.96 11.08
C ASP A 631 10.22 53.78 9.57
N ASP A 632 10.19 54.91 8.85
CA ASP A 632 10.63 55.07 7.46
C ASP A 632 11.93 55.87 7.35
N SER A 633 12.71 56.02 8.43
CA SER A 633 13.87 56.92 8.49
C SER A 633 14.97 56.66 7.44
N GLY A 634 14.98 55.48 6.81
CA GLY A 634 15.87 55.13 5.70
C GLY A 634 15.28 55.34 4.30
N GLY A 635 14.02 55.74 4.19
CA GLY A 635 13.29 55.97 2.95
C GLY A 635 13.96 57.06 2.13
N ASN A 636 14.02 56.92 0.80
CA ASN A 636 14.63 57.94 -0.09
C ASN A 636 13.65 58.39 -1.18
N LYS A 637 12.35 58.18 -0.96
CA LYS A 637 11.29 58.56 -1.89
C LYS A 637 10.26 59.38 -1.14
N PRO A 638 9.70 60.42 -1.77
CA PRO A 638 8.59 61.17 -1.19
C PRO A 638 7.45 60.26 -0.79
N LEU A 639 7.02 60.38 0.46
CA LEU A 639 5.95 59.66 1.09
C LEU A 639 4.80 60.61 1.39
N VAL A 640 3.57 60.13 1.17
CA VAL A 640 2.35 60.84 1.55
C VAL A 640 1.66 60.04 2.65
N GLY A 641 1.68 60.60 3.85
CA GLY A 641 1.10 60.02 5.05
C GLY A 641 -0.04 60.85 5.62
N ALA A 642 -0.92 60.20 6.38
CA ALA A 642 -1.92 60.88 7.18
C ALA A 642 -2.10 60.20 8.55
N LEU A 643 -2.33 61.03 9.57
CA LEU A 643 -2.79 60.60 10.89
C LEU A 643 -4.23 61.07 11.09
N THR A 644 -5.10 60.13 11.45
CA THR A 644 -6.49 60.36 11.84
C THR A 644 -6.70 59.90 13.28
N PRO A 645 -7.86 60.17 13.90
CA PRO A 645 -8.15 59.66 15.24
C PRO A 645 -8.11 58.14 15.37
N THR A 646 -8.23 57.41 14.25
CA THR A 646 -8.39 55.96 14.23
C THR A 646 -7.39 55.24 13.32
N SER A 647 -6.54 55.94 12.57
CA SER A 647 -5.61 55.31 11.61
C SER A 647 -4.36 56.14 11.34
N ILE A 648 -3.29 55.45 10.95
CA ILE A 648 -2.15 56.01 10.20
C ILE A 648 -2.22 55.42 8.80
N GLU A 649 -2.13 56.25 7.77
CA GLU A 649 -2.28 55.83 6.38
C GLU A 649 -1.10 56.33 5.56
N PHE A 650 -0.42 55.41 4.87
CA PHE A 650 0.60 55.74 3.88
C PHE A 650 0.11 55.30 2.51
N ALA A 651 -0.02 56.26 1.59
CA ALA A 651 -0.70 56.05 0.32
C ALA A 651 -0.10 54.87 -0.48
N ASN A 652 -0.94 53.92 -0.87
CA ASN A 652 -0.58 52.68 -1.61
C ASN A 652 0.37 51.72 -0.88
N LEU A 653 0.68 51.95 0.40
CA LEU A 653 1.49 51.06 1.22
C LEU A 653 0.61 50.40 2.28
N VAL A 654 0.44 51.05 3.42
CA VAL A 654 -0.17 50.45 4.60
C VAL A 654 -1.21 51.37 5.24
N VAL A 655 -2.30 50.76 5.71
CA VAL A 655 -3.24 51.36 6.65
C VAL A 655 -3.05 50.68 8.00
N ILE A 656 -2.75 51.45 9.03
CA ILE A 656 -2.55 50.98 10.41
C ILE A 656 -3.71 51.51 11.25
N ASN A 657 -4.60 50.63 11.72
CA ASN A 657 -5.73 51.05 12.55
C ASN A 657 -5.32 51.19 14.01
N LEU A 658 -5.72 52.29 14.66
CA LEU A 658 -5.21 52.74 15.97
C LEU A 658 -6.23 52.65 17.14
N PRO A 659 -6.65 51.47 17.61
CA PRO A 659 -7.47 51.38 18.82
C PRO A 659 -6.59 51.43 20.08
N ASN A 660 -7.00 52.23 21.08
CA ASN A 660 -6.43 52.22 22.44
C ASN A 660 -4.89 52.34 22.50
N VAL A 661 -4.35 53.37 21.85
CA VAL A 661 -2.92 53.70 21.85
C VAL A 661 -2.63 54.78 22.89
N VAL A 662 -1.48 54.72 23.54
CA VAL A 662 -1.03 55.74 24.51
C VAL A 662 0.12 56.60 24.03
N SER A 663 0.82 56.19 22.97
CA SER A 663 1.89 56.97 22.34
C SER A 663 2.08 56.53 20.89
N ILE A 664 2.24 57.50 20.00
CA ILE A 664 2.55 57.30 18.58
C ILE A 664 3.85 58.04 18.26
N THR A 665 4.79 57.34 17.63
CA THR A 665 6.02 57.93 17.07
C THR A 665 6.10 57.56 15.60
N ILE A 666 6.32 58.53 14.73
CA ILE A 666 6.45 58.35 13.29
C ILE A 666 7.74 59.03 12.84
N ALA A 667 8.66 58.28 12.24
CA ALA A 667 9.83 58.79 11.55
C ALA A 667 9.60 58.64 10.04
N LEU A 668 9.64 59.75 9.32
CA LEU A 668 9.51 59.84 7.86
C LEU A 668 10.87 59.66 7.18
N GLY A 669 10.93 59.79 5.86
CA GLY A 669 12.10 59.44 5.07
C GLY A 669 13.17 60.53 5.00
N GLN A 670 14.08 60.37 4.04
CA GLN A 670 15.15 61.30 3.70
C GLN A 670 14.80 62.13 2.44
N ALA A 671 13.53 62.11 2.03
CA ALA A 671 13.01 62.84 0.88
C ALA A 671 11.91 63.80 1.33
N GLY A 672 11.58 64.79 0.51
CA GLY A 672 10.52 65.75 0.85
C GLY A 672 9.15 65.08 0.91
N ASP A 673 8.67 64.86 2.12
CA ASP A 673 7.47 64.12 2.47
C ASP A 673 6.30 65.05 2.73
N THR A 674 5.10 64.49 2.70
CA THR A 674 3.88 65.22 3.06
C THR A 674 3.09 64.42 4.09
N PHE A 675 2.92 64.99 5.28
CA PHE A 675 2.20 64.34 6.36
C PHE A 675 1.02 65.19 6.85
N VAL A 676 -0.19 64.63 6.74
CA VAL A 676 -1.43 65.31 7.11
C VAL A 676 -1.94 64.78 8.45
N ILE A 677 -1.95 65.64 9.46
CA ILE A 677 -2.63 65.36 10.73
C ILE A 677 -4.04 65.89 10.63
N THR A 678 -4.99 64.99 10.35
CA THR A 678 -6.41 65.34 10.29
C THR A 678 -6.93 65.62 11.70
N ASP A 679 -6.63 64.71 12.62
CA ASP A 679 -6.92 64.81 14.04
C ASP A 679 -6.19 63.68 14.80
N THR A 680 -6.06 63.78 16.12
CA THR A 680 -5.48 62.75 17.00
C THR A 680 -6.48 62.25 18.02
N ALA A 681 -6.31 61.03 18.51
CA ALA A 681 -7.09 60.56 19.65
C ALA A 681 -6.71 61.36 20.93
N PRO A 682 -7.68 61.76 21.79
CA PRO A 682 -7.41 62.61 22.95
C PRO A 682 -6.39 62.05 23.96
N THR A 683 -6.17 60.73 23.96
CA THR A 683 -5.35 60.01 24.94
C THR A 683 -3.97 59.60 24.41
N ALA A 684 -3.67 59.85 23.13
CA ALA A 684 -2.45 59.38 22.48
C ALA A 684 -1.62 60.57 21.97
N PRO A 685 -0.63 61.06 22.73
CA PRO A 685 0.35 62.00 22.19
C PRO A 685 1.07 61.41 20.98
N ALA A 686 1.37 62.27 20.00
CA ALA A 686 2.06 61.89 18.78
C ALA A 686 3.35 62.69 18.59
N VAL A 687 4.41 62.02 18.13
CA VAL A 687 5.64 62.63 17.62
C VAL A 687 5.77 62.26 16.15
N VAL A 688 5.95 63.26 15.29
CA VAL A 688 6.22 63.08 13.85
C VAL A 688 7.56 63.74 13.56
N ASP A 689 8.53 62.94 13.13
CA ASP A 689 9.86 63.36 12.69
C ASP A 689 9.89 63.33 11.15
N GLY A 690 10.14 64.46 10.51
CA GLY A 690 10.33 64.55 9.05
C GLY A 690 11.65 63.96 8.57
N ASP A 691 12.62 63.86 9.47
CA ASP A 691 13.98 63.41 9.19
C ASP A 691 14.68 64.25 8.13
N GLY A 692 14.79 63.80 6.88
CA GLY A 692 15.53 64.56 5.86
C GLY A 692 14.66 64.94 4.67
N GLY A 693 14.93 66.08 4.07
CA GLY A 693 14.21 66.56 2.89
C GLY A 693 13.37 67.80 3.21
N ASN A 694 12.76 68.37 2.17
CA ASN A 694 11.88 69.53 2.36
C ASN A 694 10.46 69.04 2.57
N ASP A 695 10.04 68.97 3.82
CA ASP A 695 8.80 68.35 4.21
C ASP A 695 7.63 69.33 4.27
N THR A 696 6.42 68.77 4.23
CA THR A 696 5.18 69.51 4.38
C THR A 696 4.27 68.84 5.40
N PHE A 697 4.04 69.53 6.50
CA PHE A 697 3.12 69.12 7.56
C PHE A 697 1.84 69.94 7.49
N ILE A 698 0.69 69.26 7.44
CA ILE A 698 -0.63 69.90 7.41
C ILE A 698 -1.42 69.42 8.63
N VAL A 699 -1.76 70.34 9.53
CA VAL A 699 -2.54 70.07 10.74
C VAL A 699 -3.92 70.69 10.59
N LEU A 700 -4.97 69.85 10.60
CA LEU A 700 -6.37 70.29 10.55
C LEU A 700 -6.99 70.41 11.96
N ASP A 701 -6.68 69.45 12.83
CA ASP A 701 -6.98 69.48 14.26
C ASP A 701 -6.01 68.55 15.01
N THR A 702 -6.02 68.65 16.34
CA THR A 702 -5.39 67.68 17.25
C THR A 702 -6.21 67.65 18.54
N HIS A 703 -6.33 66.51 19.22
CA HIS A 703 -6.95 66.45 20.56
C HIS A 703 -6.00 65.99 21.67
N SER A 704 -4.80 65.56 21.30
CA SER A 704 -3.69 65.26 22.22
C SER A 704 -2.50 66.19 21.94
N THR A 705 -1.47 66.11 22.78
CA THR A 705 -0.20 66.80 22.50
C THR A 705 0.44 66.21 21.25
N VAL A 706 0.77 67.05 20.28
CA VAL A 706 1.51 66.66 19.08
C VAL A 706 2.81 67.43 19.02
N THR A 707 3.91 66.73 18.77
CA THR A 707 5.20 67.33 18.41
C THR A 707 5.54 66.97 16.98
N ILE A 708 5.84 67.97 16.17
CA ILE A 708 6.32 67.80 14.80
C ILE A 708 7.73 68.38 14.74
N ASN A 709 8.68 67.57 14.30
CA ASN A 709 10.06 67.96 14.04
C ASN A 709 10.25 67.94 12.52
N GLY A 710 10.62 69.09 11.94
CA GLY A 710 10.82 69.27 10.50
C GLY A 710 11.98 68.41 10.02
N GLY A 711 13.17 68.74 10.49
CA GLY A 711 14.34 67.91 10.32
C GLY A 711 15.44 68.64 9.57
N ASP A 712 16.10 67.97 8.64
CA ASP A 712 17.04 68.58 7.71
C ASP A 712 16.30 69.03 6.44
N GLY A 713 16.21 70.33 6.16
CA GLY A 713 15.58 70.81 4.92
C GLY A 713 14.80 72.10 5.10
N ASP A 714 14.25 72.64 4.01
CA ASP A 714 13.38 73.82 4.10
C ASP A 714 11.92 73.34 4.27
N ASP A 715 11.44 73.29 5.53
CA ASP A 715 10.16 72.66 5.85
C ASP A 715 8.97 73.63 5.90
N ASN A 716 7.78 73.10 5.65
CA ASN A 716 6.54 73.86 5.68
C ASN A 716 5.54 73.28 6.67
N PHE A 717 5.11 74.09 7.63
CA PHE A 717 4.12 73.74 8.65
C PHE A 717 2.85 74.56 8.43
N TYR A 718 1.74 73.91 8.12
CA TYR A 718 0.42 74.53 7.99
C TYR A 718 -0.47 74.09 9.15
N ASN A 719 -0.78 75.01 10.07
CA ASN A 719 -1.73 74.75 11.16
C ASN A 719 -3.06 75.46 10.91
N PHE A 720 -4.07 74.70 10.49
CA PHE A 720 -5.44 75.17 10.31
C PHE A 720 -6.29 75.11 11.59
N GLY A 721 -5.87 74.32 12.58
CA GLY A 721 -6.56 74.16 13.86
C GLY A 721 -5.85 73.18 14.79
N ASN A 722 -5.93 73.44 16.10
CA ASN A 722 -5.49 72.48 17.12
C ASN A 722 -6.27 72.65 18.43
N SER A 723 -6.88 71.57 18.90
CA SER A 723 -7.55 71.52 20.21
C SER A 723 -6.60 71.02 21.32
N GLY A 724 -5.58 70.25 20.98
CA GLY A 724 -4.46 69.86 21.84
C GLY A 724 -3.25 70.82 21.72
N VAL A 725 -2.28 70.67 22.62
CA VAL A 725 -1.02 71.43 22.53
C VAL A 725 -0.23 70.97 21.30
N LEU A 726 0.22 71.91 20.49
CA LEU A 726 1.00 71.63 19.28
C LEU A 726 2.41 72.21 19.43
N ASN A 727 3.44 71.37 19.32
CA ASN A 727 4.84 71.79 19.29
C ASN A 727 5.37 71.62 17.87
N LEU A 728 5.85 72.69 17.25
CA LEU A 728 6.42 72.71 15.91
C LEU A 728 7.89 73.10 16.01
N ASN A 729 8.78 72.18 15.65
CA ASN A 729 10.21 72.39 15.64
C ASN A 729 10.69 72.35 14.18
N GLY A 730 11.35 73.41 13.72
CA GLY A 730 11.89 73.49 12.36
C GLY A 730 13.18 72.69 12.18
N ASN A 731 14.02 72.64 13.22
CA ASN A 731 15.33 72.00 13.19
C ASN A 731 16.31 72.68 12.22
N ASP A 732 16.88 72.00 11.23
CA ASP A 732 17.96 72.51 10.38
C ASP A 732 17.41 72.93 9.00
N GLY A 733 17.37 74.23 8.71
CA GLY A 733 17.02 74.73 7.38
C GLY A 733 16.31 76.08 7.42
N ASN A 734 15.62 76.48 6.35
CA ASN A 734 14.81 77.70 6.35
C ASN A 734 13.31 77.36 6.37
N ASP A 735 12.76 77.28 7.57
CA ASP A 735 11.42 76.75 7.77
C ASP A 735 10.35 77.83 7.70
N SER A 736 9.17 77.43 7.26
CA SER A 736 8.00 78.29 7.14
C SER A 736 6.82 77.75 7.95
N PHE A 737 6.36 78.55 8.91
CA PHE A 737 5.22 78.24 9.78
C PHE A 737 4.03 79.11 9.40
N PHE A 738 2.93 78.50 8.98
CA PHE A 738 1.68 79.15 8.60
C PHE A 738 0.61 78.80 9.63
N ILE A 739 0.31 79.74 10.53
CA ILE A 739 -0.65 79.56 11.61
C ILE A 739 -1.94 80.32 11.27
N TYR A 740 -3.00 79.58 11.00
CA TYR A 740 -4.34 80.14 10.80
C TYR A 740 -5.04 80.17 12.15
N ALA A 741 -5.26 81.36 12.71
CA ALA A 741 -5.85 81.53 14.04
C ALA A 741 -7.15 82.34 13.94
N SER A 742 -8.23 81.91 14.63
CA SER A 742 -9.43 82.75 14.69
C SER A 742 -9.27 83.93 15.64
N VAL A 743 -9.91 85.04 15.27
CA VAL A 743 -10.01 86.26 16.06
C VAL A 743 -10.93 86.07 17.28
N ASN A 744 -10.56 86.64 18.43
CA ASN A 744 -11.36 86.59 19.66
C ASN A 744 -12.55 87.58 19.59
N GLU A 745 -13.71 87.21 20.12
CA GLU A 745 -14.83 88.15 20.27
C GLU A 745 -14.43 89.27 21.24
N ASN A 746 -14.67 90.53 20.84
CA ASN A 746 -14.43 91.76 21.61
C ASN A 746 -12.97 92.24 21.75
N THR A 747 -12.01 91.78 20.95
CA THR A 747 -10.63 92.34 20.93
C THR A 747 -10.20 92.98 19.60
N THR A 748 -11.07 93.00 18.58
CA THR A 748 -10.80 93.66 17.29
C THR A 748 -11.92 94.62 16.89
N ASN A 749 -11.55 95.72 16.23
CA ASN A 749 -12.46 96.78 15.77
C ASN A 749 -13.19 96.36 14.48
N LEU A 750 -13.94 95.28 14.55
CA LEU A 750 -14.84 94.81 13.50
C LEU A 750 -16.27 95.23 13.90
N ASP A 751 -16.85 96.19 13.18
CA ASP A 751 -18.27 96.56 13.27
C ASP A 751 -19.08 95.63 12.37
N PRO A 752 -19.83 94.66 12.92
CA PRO A 752 -20.64 93.75 12.10
C PRO A 752 -21.91 94.44 11.56
N GLY A 753 -22.17 95.70 11.93
CA GLY A 753 -23.35 96.48 11.55
C GLY A 753 -24.66 95.97 12.17
N GLY A 754 -25.43 96.87 12.79
CA GLY A 754 -26.82 96.65 13.20
C GLY A 754 -27.04 95.68 14.38
N SER A 755 -28.08 95.96 15.18
CA SER A 755 -28.50 95.15 16.32
C SER A 755 -29.12 93.82 15.86
N ASN A 756 -28.27 92.83 15.57
CA ASN A 756 -28.48 91.37 15.67
C ASN A 756 -27.43 90.54 14.89
N ASN A 757 -26.36 91.13 14.36
CA ASN A 757 -25.30 90.37 13.69
C ASN A 757 -24.33 89.75 14.71
N LYS A 758 -24.24 88.42 14.70
CA LYS A 758 -23.26 87.65 15.48
C LYS A 758 -21.99 87.46 14.65
N ILE A 759 -20.83 87.70 15.26
CA ILE A 759 -19.55 87.20 14.73
C ILE A 759 -19.54 85.70 15.00
N TYR A 760 -19.25 84.90 13.99
CA TYR A 760 -19.07 83.46 14.16
C TYR A 760 -17.56 83.20 14.17
N SER A 761 -16.97 82.99 15.36
CA SER A 761 -15.59 82.51 15.49
C SER A 761 -15.58 81.00 15.27
N TYR A 762 -14.74 80.51 14.35
CA TYR A 762 -14.83 79.13 13.87
C TYR A 762 -13.87 78.14 14.53
N ARG A 763 -12.82 78.57 15.26
CA ARG A 763 -12.02 77.74 16.21
C ARG A 763 -10.94 78.58 16.92
N LEU A 764 -10.82 78.48 18.24
CA LEU A 764 -9.68 78.99 19.00
C LEU A 764 -8.64 77.88 19.13
N ASN A 765 -7.45 78.10 18.59
CA ASN A 765 -6.32 77.19 18.76
C ASN A 765 -5.93 77.11 20.24
N ASN A 766 -5.61 75.91 20.72
CA ASN A 766 -4.88 75.73 21.96
C ASN A 766 -3.40 76.16 21.77
N SER A 767 -2.57 76.08 22.80
CA SER A 767 -1.17 76.51 22.75
C SER A 767 -0.42 75.88 21.57
N VAL A 768 0.15 76.74 20.72
CA VAL A 768 1.09 76.38 19.66
C VAL A 768 2.46 76.90 20.05
N ASN A 769 3.40 75.99 20.29
CA ASN A 769 4.78 76.29 20.61
C ASN A 769 5.62 76.13 19.34
N ILE A 770 6.34 77.16 18.93
CA ILE A 770 7.16 77.13 17.71
C ILE A 770 8.62 77.35 18.10
N ASN A 771 9.48 76.44 17.67
CA ASN A 771 10.93 76.57 17.71
C ASN A 771 11.46 76.48 16.28
N GLY A 772 11.88 77.61 15.71
CA GLY A 772 12.36 77.64 14.33
C GLY A 772 13.68 76.88 14.10
N GLY A 773 14.48 76.59 15.13
CA GLY A 773 15.77 75.93 14.93
C GLY A 773 16.83 76.83 14.24
N ALA A 774 17.72 76.22 13.45
CA ALA A 774 18.75 76.88 12.67
C ALA A 774 18.17 77.61 11.44
N GLY A 775 19.02 78.33 10.68
CA GLY A 775 18.63 79.01 9.43
C GLY A 775 17.68 80.21 9.55
N ASN A 776 17.06 80.60 8.41
CA ASN A 776 16.22 81.82 8.29
C ASN A 776 14.72 81.50 8.26
N ASN A 777 14.15 81.32 9.44
CA ASN A 777 12.77 80.87 9.59
C ASN A 777 11.74 81.98 9.45
N LYS A 778 10.56 81.64 8.95
CA LYS A 778 9.44 82.58 8.71
C LYS A 778 8.18 82.11 9.43
N LEU A 779 7.55 83.02 10.16
CA LEU A 779 6.24 82.79 10.79
C LEU A 779 5.20 83.73 10.15
N TYR A 780 4.15 83.13 9.61
CA TYR A 780 2.98 83.81 9.07
C TYR A 780 1.77 83.48 9.94
N ILE A 781 1.12 84.51 10.45
CA ILE A 781 -0.11 84.38 11.25
C ILE A 781 -1.23 85.04 10.45
N PHE A 782 -2.28 84.27 10.16
CA PHE A 782 -3.45 84.70 9.37
C PHE A 782 -4.68 84.83 10.24
#